data_AF-A0A8H3TUX6-F1
#
_entry.id   AF-A0A8H3TUX6-F1
#
_cell.length_a   1.000
_cell.length_b   1.000
_cell.length_c   1.000
_cell.angle_alpha   90.00
_cell.angle_beta   90.00
_cell.angle_gamma   90.00
#
_symmetry.space_group_name_H-M   'P 1'
#
loop_
_entity.id
_entity.type
_entity.pdbx_description
1 polymer ?
#
loop_
_entity_poly.entity_id
_entity_poly.type
_entity_poly.pdbx_seq_one_letter_code
_entity_poly.pdbx_strand_id
1 'polypeptide(L)'
;MLRLPTALALVLLSSSDLFRVSAHQNDIRYYPQSCSYGTSSSKDGNCAKAPIELTSDNPWVSLDYGAIVSGFPNFKVDKYDGAYVEVEITYSEGLSGLSMPFGDGPYMFTNQLASNFRTETINITDVVINDDSYFKSFFIQGSQRWQSIRLTSGNSLTLKNVGFAPTSATTAKQDRKGDATLADTKSTFECSNDMYNRIWALGPKSLQHACVRNGTQPSTWTLDSNPENGVYIRGQRAARSANLTGVLPNNYTFSFETKIARGGFGFQLDAGIGGSGPLFYVVSNLPEATTYTTWNYTLLPANTLVLGAGFAIVNQTTLPAYQYDRVPLGDIPENVWLNVSARSELASLYTISINGQEVANINYTSYGYLPGPSPFYLGPTSIGIGGWQDQDANYRNLKVTLPNGTVIYENPMTSSDIIAEYGVLQNPYSQCLDGPKRDRLVWLGDFYIAATSLSVSTNDYDVFRGTLESSLAHASPTTGGVGISNPMGIDTKYAQAYVSTGSLILSDYQLDFLNSVHNYIEATGDLFWLKNHWTAIQKQIAFSTSMVNTETQLWAPMNVFKGAPNGTSSSSQYVWTMRNMAQLAALAGDEASASSYSQQANATAQAVNMLLFNTTTGSYAISTVDGNYSYIDMAMSIISGVSTGDRTDSQLAQLDSLRFGPGYLEGSAVVGSNDTTLAPYLSGYLLEALGIVGRSKEMLFLLDNLWTMMAQPGENYSGGSWEYVFPTGEPGLSVFTSLAHPWGSGATAALTRYALGLRPTAIGYDQWTFAPLDLALTHASGCIEVPSGEIKASWSTESGKLVMEVEAPAGTTGVVIPHLAGTYQVGDKKGQTGHFVVQGGKVVIKQE
;
A
#
# COMPACT_ATOMS: atom_id res chain seq x y z
N MET A 1 -62.54 -20.17 -34.71
CA MET A 1 -62.29 -19.80 -33.30
C MET A 1 -61.21 -20.71 -32.78
N LEU A 2 -60.00 -20.21 -32.49
CA LEU A 2 -59.09 -20.79 -31.50
C LEU A 2 -57.99 -19.76 -31.22
N ARG A 3 -57.97 -19.30 -29.96
CA ARG A 3 -57.11 -18.26 -29.40
C ARG A 3 -55.80 -18.90 -28.92
N LEU A 4 -54.67 -18.29 -29.25
CA LEU A 4 -53.38 -18.47 -28.57
C LEU A 4 -53.23 -17.34 -27.52
N PRO A 5 -52.77 -17.63 -26.29
CA PRO A 5 -52.53 -16.61 -25.29
C PRO A 5 -51.09 -16.05 -25.40
N THR A 6 -51.04 -14.73 -25.47
CA THR A 6 -49.90 -13.84 -25.24
C THR A 6 -49.46 -13.87 -23.76
N ALA A 7 -48.17 -14.10 -23.51
CA ALA A 7 -47.45 -13.60 -22.34
C ALA A 7 -45.93 -13.68 -22.61
N LEU A 8 -45.40 -12.74 -23.41
CA LEU A 8 -43.98 -12.43 -23.45
C LEU A 8 -43.74 -11.41 -22.33
N ALA A 9 -43.21 -11.85 -21.19
CA ALA A 9 -42.75 -10.94 -20.16
C ALA A 9 -41.41 -10.35 -20.61
N LEU A 10 -41.49 -9.18 -21.25
CA LEU A 10 -40.35 -8.30 -21.48
C LEU A 10 -39.84 -7.85 -20.11
N VAL A 11 -38.79 -8.50 -19.59
CA VAL A 11 -38.01 -7.96 -18.47
C VAL A 11 -37.22 -6.78 -19.03
N LEU A 12 -37.86 -5.60 -19.04
CA LEU A 12 -37.17 -4.33 -19.16
C LEU A 12 -36.38 -4.12 -17.87
N LEU A 13 -35.11 -4.56 -17.87
CA LEU A 13 -34.08 -3.95 -17.04
C LEU A 13 -34.00 -2.48 -17.49
N SER A 14 -34.75 -1.62 -16.82
CA SER A 14 -34.72 -0.19 -17.08
C SER A 14 -33.36 0.36 -16.67
N SER A 15 -32.71 0.99 -17.66
CA SER A 15 -31.61 1.96 -17.59
C SER A 15 -30.32 1.46 -16.91
N SER A 16 -29.27 1.11 -17.65
CA SER A 16 -28.34 2.07 -18.28
C SER A 16 -27.76 3.11 -17.31
N ASP A 17 -27.12 2.67 -16.24
CA ASP A 17 -26.09 3.47 -15.56
C ASP A 17 -24.79 3.41 -16.37
N LEU A 18 -24.85 3.97 -17.58
CA LEU A 18 -23.66 4.41 -18.30
C LEU A 18 -23.10 5.61 -17.53
N PHE A 19 -22.21 5.32 -16.58
CA PHE A 19 -21.41 6.35 -15.93
C PHE A 19 -20.73 7.18 -17.04
N ARG A 20 -21.09 8.46 -17.12
CA ARG A 20 -20.19 9.46 -17.73
C ARG A 20 -19.04 9.70 -16.77
N VAL A 21 -18.18 8.69 -16.68
CA VAL A 21 -16.79 8.91 -16.32
C VAL A 21 -16.22 9.84 -17.41
N SER A 22 -15.38 10.81 -17.03
CA SER A 22 -14.80 11.74 -18.00
C SER A 22 -14.22 10.97 -19.19
N ALA A 23 -14.39 11.50 -20.41
CA ALA A 23 -13.99 10.82 -21.64
C ALA A 23 -12.52 10.34 -21.65
N HIS A 24 -11.67 10.89 -20.76
CA HIS A 24 -10.28 10.50 -20.58
C HIS A 24 -10.05 9.20 -19.78
N GLN A 25 -11.03 8.68 -19.04
CA GLN A 25 -10.87 7.44 -18.24
C GLN A 25 -11.38 6.17 -18.95
N ASN A 26 -11.76 6.27 -20.23
CA ASN A 26 -12.14 5.13 -21.07
C ASN A 26 -11.01 4.67 -21.99
N ASP A 27 -9.92 5.44 -22.09
CA ASP A 27 -8.77 5.09 -22.92
C ASP A 27 -7.90 4.05 -22.21
N ILE A 28 -7.88 2.83 -22.77
CA ILE A 28 -6.90 1.81 -22.39
C ILE A 28 -5.51 2.36 -22.72
N ARG A 29 -4.64 2.40 -21.69
CA ARG A 29 -3.22 2.77 -21.84
C ARG A 29 -2.26 1.63 -21.55
N TYR A 30 -2.76 0.59 -20.88
CA TYR A 30 -2.02 -0.62 -20.59
C TYR A 30 -2.59 -1.80 -21.36
N TYR A 31 -1.83 -2.35 -22.28
CA TYR A 31 -2.13 -3.52 -23.09
C TYR A 31 -1.23 -4.69 -22.70
N PRO A 32 -1.68 -5.94 -22.86
CA PRO A 32 -0.83 -7.10 -22.66
C PRO A 32 0.25 -7.14 -23.74
N GLN A 33 1.45 -7.61 -23.37
CA GLN A 33 2.57 -7.80 -24.27
C GLN A 33 2.56 -9.17 -24.94
N SER A 34 2.06 -10.17 -24.23
CA SER A 34 1.93 -11.54 -24.74
C SER A 34 0.72 -12.24 -24.13
N CYS A 35 0.29 -13.34 -24.74
CA CYS A 35 -0.73 -14.22 -24.17
C CYS A 35 -0.42 -15.69 -24.48
N SER A 36 -1.10 -16.57 -23.77
CA SER A 36 -1.16 -18.01 -24.03
C SER A 36 -2.61 -18.46 -23.88
N TYR A 37 -3.09 -19.34 -24.76
CA TYR A 37 -4.31 -20.07 -24.46
C TYR A 37 -4.00 -21.13 -23.38
N GLY A 38 -4.90 -21.29 -22.40
CA GLY A 38 -4.65 -22.03 -21.16
C GLY A 38 -3.83 -21.27 -20.09
N THR A 39 -3.36 -21.97 -19.06
CA THR A 39 -2.70 -21.36 -17.88
C THR A 39 -1.17 -21.28 -17.95
N SER A 40 -0.56 -21.65 -19.08
CA SER A 40 0.91 -21.69 -19.21
C SER A 40 1.50 -20.32 -19.53
N SER A 41 2.77 -20.11 -19.19
CA SER A 41 3.55 -18.92 -19.56
C SER A 41 4.03 -18.91 -21.02
N SER A 42 3.50 -19.79 -21.89
CA SER A 42 4.02 -19.94 -23.25
C SER A 42 3.85 -18.63 -24.04
N LYS A 43 5.00 -18.05 -24.44
CA LYS A 43 5.08 -16.75 -25.12
C LYS A 43 4.74 -16.90 -26.61
N ASP A 44 3.50 -17.24 -26.94
CA ASP A 44 3.02 -17.10 -28.32
C ASP A 44 2.79 -15.60 -28.60
N GLY A 45 3.86 -14.94 -29.03
CA GLY A 45 4.02 -13.48 -29.03
C GLY A 45 3.20 -12.68 -30.06
N ASN A 46 1.97 -13.08 -30.41
CA ASN A 46 1.22 -12.38 -31.48
C ASN A 46 -0.23 -11.97 -31.19
N CYS A 47 -0.82 -12.37 -30.06
CA CYS A 47 -2.19 -11.96 -29.69
C CYS A 47 -2.30 -10.53 -29.12
N ALA A 48 -1.20 -9.87 -28.73
CA ALA A 48 -1.23 -8.44 -28.38
C ALA A 48 -1.59 -7.53 -29.59
N LYS A 49 -1.57 -8.08 -30.81
CA LYS A 49 -1.85 -7.38 -32.07
C LYS A 49 -3.02 -7.99 -32.87
N ALA A 50 -3.65 -9.04 -32.34
CA ALA A 50 -4.74 -9.77 -32.99
C ALA A 50 -5.91 -9.92 -32.03
N PRO A 51 -7.16 -10.04 -32.51
CA PRO A 51 -8.29 -10.33 -31.64
C PRO A 51 -8.08 -11.63 -30.85
N ILE A 52 -8.49 -11.62 -29.58
CA ILE A 52 -8.54 -12.81 -28.72
C ILE A 52 -9.85 -13.54 -29.03
N GLU A 53 -9.78 -14.83 -29.33
CA GLU A 53 -10.96 -15.65 -29.63
C GLU A 53 -11.10 -16.76 -28.59
N LEU A 54 -12.18 -16.69 -27.81
CA LEU A 54 -12.55 -17.71 -26.84
C LEU A 54 -13.72 -18.52 -27.40
N THR A 55 -13.66 -19.83 -27.26
CA THR A 55 -14.71 -20.76 -27.69
C THR A 55 -14.91 -21.83 -26.64
N SER A 56 -15.96 -22.66 -26.74
CA SER A 56 -16.14 -23.80 -25.85
C SER A 56 -14.95 -24.78 -25.83
N ASP A 57 -14.25 -24.93 -26.96
CA ASP A 57 -13.11 -25.83 -27.11
C ASP A 57 -11.80 -25.22 -26.58
N ASN A 58 -11.73 -23.88 -26.57
CA ASN A 58 -10.61 -23.12 -26.07
C ASN A 58 -11.14 -21.91 -25.27
N PRO A 59 -11.65 -22.15 -24.04
CA PRO A 59 -12.39 -21.13 -23.31
C PRO A 59 -11.48 -20.16 -22.57
N TRP A 60 -10.17 -20.39 -22.55
CA TRP A 60 -9.27 -19.73 -21.60
C TRP A 60 -8.08 -19.08 -22.29
N VAL A 61 -7.79 -17.83 -21.94
CA VAL A 61 -6.54 -17.13 -22.28
C VAL A 61 -5.91 -16.53 -21.03
N SER A 62 -4.58 -16.62 -20.93
CA SER A 62 -3.75 -15.91 -19.95
C SER A 62 -2.94 -14.82 -20.65
N LEU A 63 -2.83 -13.66 -20.04
CA LEU A 63 -2.25 -12.42 -20.56
C LEU A 63 -1.10 -11.97 -19.65
N ASP A 64 0.02 -11.60 -20.26
CA ASP A 64 1.21 -11.03 -19.58
C ASP A 64 1.40 -9.59 -20.00
N TYR A 65 1.34 -8.67 -19.04
CA TYR A 65 1.61 -7.24 -19.25
C TYR A 65 3.11 -6.89 -19.15
N GLY A 66 3.97 -7.88 -18.86
CA GLY A 66 5.43 -7.83 -18.71
C GLY A 66 5.91 -7.15 -17.43
N ALA A 67 5.13 -6.22 -16.89
CA ALA A 67 5.29 -5.59 -15.59
C ALA A 67 3.91 -5.25 -15.03
N ILE A 68 3.87 -4.82 -13.76
CA ILE A 68 2.63 -4.36 -13.12
C ILE A 68 2.01 -3.20 -13.89
N VAL A 69 0.69 -3.27 -13.98
CA VAL A 69 -0.22 -2.24 -14.46
C VAL A 69 -1.34 -2.07 -13.43
N SER A 70 -2.02 -0.92 -13.44
CA SER A 70 -3.08 -0.60 -12.47
C SER A 70 -4.23 0.14 -13.15
N GLY A 71 -5.43 0.04 -12.59
CA GLY A 71 -6.59 0.82 -13.00
C GLY A 71 -7.84 -0.02 -13.23
N PHE A 72 -8.76 0.49 -14.05
CA PHE A 72 -9.98 -0.21 -14.39
C PHE A 72 -9.72 -1.25 -15.50
N PRO A 73 -10.01 -2.54 -15.27
CA PRO A 73 -10.10 -3.52 -16.34
C PRO A 73 -11.04 -3.04 -17.43
N ASN A 74 -10.60 -3.12 -18.69
CA ASN A 74 -11.30 -2.53 -19.81
C ASN A 74 -11.07 -3.35 -21.10
N PHE A 75 -12.16 -3.75 -21.77
CA PHE A 75 -12.12 -4.65 -22.94
C PHE A 75 -13.02 -4.15 -24.06
N LYS A 76 -12.51 -4.18 -25.31
CA LYS A 76 -13.33 -3.95 -26.50
C LYS A 76 -13.83 -5.28 -27.04
N VAL A 77 -15.13 -5.51 -26.96
CA VAL A 77 -15.77 -6.70 -27.52
C VAL A 77 -15.98 -6.48 -29.03
N ASP A 78 -15.67 -7.48 -29.85
CA ASP A 78 -15.98 -7.48 -31.29
C ASP A 78 -17.32 -8.15 -31.58
N LYS A 79 -17.44 -9.40 -31.14
CA LYS A 79 -18.60 -10.27 -31.38
C LYS A 79 -18.68 -11.32 -30.29
N TYR A 80 -19.88 -11.84 -30.07
CA TYR A 80 -20.11 -13.05 -29.30
C TYR A 80 -21.34 -13.76 -29.86
N ASP A 81 -21.50 -15.04 -29.54
CA ASP A 81 -22.62 -15.87 -29.99
C ASP A 81 -23.63 -16.10 -28.86
N GLY A 82 -24.86 -15.60 -29.02
CA GLY A 82 -25.97 -15.81 -28.09
C GLY A 82 -26.70 -14.51 -27.73
N ALA A 83 -27.57 -14.56 -26.71
CA ALA A 83 -28.18 -13.36 -26.13
C ALA A 83 -27.24 -12.66 -25.13
N TYR A 84 -26.31 -13.43 -24.55
CA TYR A 84 -25.21 -12.97 -23.72
C TYR A 84 -24.12 -14.04 -23.68
N VAL A 85 -22.92 -13.67 -23.26
CA VAL A 85 -21.88 -14.60 -22.80
C VAL A 85 -21.42 -14.21 -21.41
N GLU A 86 -20.95 -15.20 -20.64
CA GLU A 86 -20.38 -14.97 -19.31
C GLU A 86 -18.87 -15.22 -19.36
N VAL A 87 -18.10 -14.31 -18.77
CA VAL A 87 -16.66 -14.48 -18.61
C VAL A 87 -16.22 -14.28 -17.17
N GLU A 88 -15.35 -15.16 -16.71
CA GLU A 88 -14.58 -15.06 -15.48
C GLU A 88 -13.22 -14.43 -15.79
N ILE A 89 -12.81 -13.48 -14.97
CA ILE A 89 -11.56 -12.75 -15.13
C ILE A 89 -10.79 -12.82 -13.83
N THR A 90 -9.54 -13.32 -13.89
CA THR A 90 -8.66 -13.44 -12.73
C THR A 90 -7.45 -12.53 -12.89
N TYR A 91 -6.99 -11.92 -11.80
CA TYR A 91 -5.87 -10.99 -11.77
C TYR A 91 -4.79 -11.47 -10.81
N SER A 92 -3.52 -11.27 -11.17
CA SER A 92 -2.43 -11.43 -10.21
C SER A 92 -1.18 -10.60 -10.53
N GLU A 93 -0.38 -10.27 -9.52
CA GLU A 93 0.98 -9.75 -9.71
C GLU A 93 1.99 -10.84 -10.10
N GLY A 94 1.85 -12.06 -9.58
CA GLY A 94 2.70 -13.22 -9.90
C GLY A 94 1.95 -14.30 -10.66
N LEU A 95 2.62 -15.08 -11.52
CA LEU A 95 1.93 -16.02 -12.41
C LEU A 95 1.09 -17.06 -11.67
N SER A 96 1.60 -17.57 -10.55
CA SER A 96 0.95 -18.63 -9.77
C SER A 96 -0.43 -18.23 -9.26
N GLY A 97 -0.72 -16.93 -9.10
CA GLY A 97 -2.03 -16.45 -8.70
C GLY A 97 -3.13 -16.74 -9.72
N LEU A 98 -2.83 -16.84 -11.02
CA LEU A 98 -3.84 -17.17 -12.04
C LEU A 98 -4.43 -18.58 -11.90
N SER A 99 -3.74 -19.48 -11.19
CA SER A 99 -4.22 -20.85 -10.94
C SER A 99 -4.99 -20.99 -9.63
N MET A 100 -5.10 -19.91 -8.84
CA MET A 100 -5.78 -19.92 -7.55
C MET A 100 -7.26 -19.55 -7.72
N PRO A 101 -8.19 -20.15 -6.94
CA PRO A 101 -9.63 -19.89 -7.07
C PRO A 101 -10.05 -18.42 -6.89
N PHE A 102 -9.26 -17.62 -6.17
CA PHE A 102 -9.53 -16.22 -5.90
C PHE A 102 -8.41 -15.30 -6.43
N GLY A 103 -7.67 -15.74 -7.45
CA GLY A 103 -6.46 -15.05 -7.87
C GLY A 103 -5.42 -15.01 -6.75
N ASP A 104 -4.70 -13.89 -6.64
CA ASP A 104 -3.83 -13.65 -5.49
C ASP A 104 -4.54 -13.07 -4.24
N GLY A 105 -5.88 -12.94 -4.27
CA GLY A 105 -6.71 -12.43 -3.18
C GLY A 105 -7.53 -13.51 -2.45
N PRO A 106 -8.63 -13.15 -1.77
CA PRO A 106 -9.17 -11.79 -1.58
C PRO A 106 -8.36 -10.97 -0.55
N TYR A 107 -8.55 -9.65 -0.55
CA TYR A 107 -7.89 -8.71 0.36
C TYR A 107 -8.91 -7.98 1.23
N MET A 108 -9.35 -8.62 2.30
CA MET A 108 -10.45 -8.12 3.11
C MET A 108 -9.95 -7.32 4.32
N PHE A 109 -8.82 -6.62 4.23
CA PHE A 109 -8.25 -5.82 5.34
C PHE A 109 -8.89 -4.44 5.54
N THR A 110 -9.39 -3.82 4.47
CA THR A 110 -10.14 -2.55 4.50
C THR A 110 -11.04 -2.44 3.26
N ASN A 111 -11.93 -1.45 3.21
CA ASN A 111 -12.58 -1.03 1.97
C ASN A 111 -11.59 -0.13 1.21
N GLN A 112 -10.96 -0.66 0.15
CA GLN A 112 -9.72 -0.13 -0.42
C GLN A 112 -9.93 0.94 -1.52
N LEU A 113 -11.17 1.44 -1.68
CA LEU A 113 -11.63 2.17 -2.87
C LEU A 113 -11.31 1.45 -4.19
N ALA A 114 -11.25 0.12 -4.13
CA ALA A 114 -10.85 -0.79 -5.19
C ALA A 114 -11.47 -2.16 -4.92
N SER A 115 -11.32 -3.10 -5.85
CA SER A 115 -11.83 -4.46 -5.64
C SER A 115 -11.07 -5.12 -4.50
N ASN A 116 -11.82 -5.72 -3.55
CA ASN A 116 -11.24 -6.65 -2.58
C ASN A 116 -11.04 -8.06 -3.18
N PHE A 117 -11.59 -8.32 -4.36
CA PHE A 117 -11.53 -9.62 -5.04
C PHE A 117 -10.66 -9.55 -6.28
N ARG A 118 -9.91 -10.63 -6.51
CA ARG A 118 -8.97 -10.77 -7.63
C ARG A 118 -9.51 -11.73 -8.70
N THR A 119 -10.79 -12.01 -8.60
CA THR A 119 -11.59 -12.66 -9.63
C THR A 119 -12.91 -11.92 -9.74
N GLU A 120 -13.42 -11.71 -10.94
CA GLU A 120 -14.74 -11.15 -11.18
C GLU A 120 -15.42 -11.87 -12.33
N THR A 121 -16.74 -12.01 -12.26
CA THR A 121 -17.55 -12.60 -13.32
C THR A 121 -18.46 -11.54 -13.92
N ILE A 122 -18.51 -11.47 -15.25
CA ILE A 122 -19.28 -10.44 -15.96
C ILE A 122 -20.11 -11.07 -17.08
N ASN A 123 -21.30 -10.49 -17.31
CA ASN A 123 -22.13 -10.82 -18.46
C ASN A 123 -21.92 -9.78 -19.57
N ILE A 124 -21.53 -10.24 -20.75
CA ILE A 124 -21.43 -9.42 -21.96
C ILE A 124 -22.74 -9.57 -22.74
N THR A 125 -23.38 -8.45 -23.09
CA THR A 125 -24.69 -8.39 -23.76
C THR A 125 -24.67 -7.41 -24.93
N ASP A 126 -25.71 -7.41 -25.78
CA ASP A 126 -25.78 -6.58 -26.98
C ASP A 126 -25.77 -5.08 -26.65
N VAL A 127 -26.31 -4.72 -25.47
CA VAL A 127 -26.28 -3.34 -24.95
C VAL A 127 -24.85 -2.82 -24.81
N VAL A 128 -23.87 -3.70 -24.55
CA VAL A 128 -22.45 -3.32 -24.40
C VAL A 128 -21.76 -3.14 -25.77
N ILE A 129 -22.30 -3.71 -26.86
CA ILE A 129 -21.69 -3.70 -28.21
C ILE A 129 -22.27 -2.62 -29.13
N ASN A 130 -23.49 -2.15 -28.88
CA ASN A 130 -24.22 -1.28 -29.82
C ASN A 130 -23.73 0.18 -29.87
N ASP A 131 -22.96 0.64 -28.89
CA ASP A 131 -22.16 1.86 -28.99
C ASP A 131 -20.70 1.43 -29.26
N ASP A 132 -19.82 2.31 -29.75
CA ASP A 132 -18.36 2.05 -29.83
C ASP A 132 -17.69 1.79 -28.44
N SER A 133 -18.48 1.39 -27.45
CA SER A 133 -18.23 1.21 -26.04
C SER A 133 -17.38 -0.01 -25.73
N TYR A 134 -16.44 0.24 -24.84
CA TYR A 134 -15.70 -0.80 -24.16
C TYR A 134 -16.52 -1.30 -22.96
N PHE A 135 -16.36 -2.57 -22.59
CA PHE A 135 -16.67 -2.99 -21.23
C PHE A 135 -15.63 -2.39 -20.28
N LYS A 136 -16.09 -1.83 -19.16
CA LYS A 136 -15.23 -1.31 -18.09
C LYS A 136 -15.72 -1.87 -16.76
N SER A 137 -14.84 -2.53 -16.00
CA SER A 137 -15.19 -3.00 -14.65
C SER A 137 -15.50 -1.81 -13.73
N PHE A 138 -16.41 -2.01 -12.78
CA PHE A 138 -16.77 -1.00 -11.80
C PHE A 138 -15.63 -0.74 -10.81
N PHE A 139 -14.89 -1.79 -10.42
CA PHE A 139 -13.82 -1.67 -9.45
C PHE A 139 -12.46 -1.49 -10.11
N ILE A 140 -11.61 -0.72 -9.44
CA ILE A 140 -10.18 -0.67 -9.77
C ILE A 140 -9.54 -2.01 -9.39
N GLN A 141 -8.68 -2.52 -10.27
CA GLN A 141 -7.68 -3.51 -9.91
C GLN A 141 -6.36 -2.78 -9.66
N GLY A 142 -5.92 -2.85 -8.40
CA GLY A 142 -4.93 -1.96 -7.84
C GLY A 142 -3.54 -2.13 -8.45
N SER A 143 -3.07 -3.37 -8.61
CA SER A 143 -1.93 -3.73 -9.46
C SER A 143 -1.99 -5.19 -9.90
N GLN A 144 -1.55 -5.47 -11.12
CA GLN A 144 -1.52 -6.80 -11.72
C GLN A 144 -0.52 -6.81 -12.86
N ARG A 145 0.18 -7.93 -13.05
CA ARG A 145 0.96 -8.21 -14.26
C ARG A 145 0.28 -9.27 -15.11
N TRP A 146 -0.43 -10.19 -14.47
CA TRP A 146 -1.06 -11.34 -15.08
C TRP A 146 -2.57 -11.19 -15.02
N GLN A 147 -3.23 -11.55 -16.11
CA GLN A 147 -4.69 -11.62 -16.18
C GLN A 147 -5.09 -12.91 -16.91
N SER A 148 -6.11 -13.63 -16.46
CA SER A 148 -6.78 -14.63 -17.29
C SER A 148 -8.20 -14.19 -17.61
N ILE A 149 -8.68 -14.61 -18.77
CA ILE A 149 -10.08 -14.47 -19.19
C ILE A 149 -10.57 -15.84 -19.62
N ARG A 150 -11.66 -16.28 -19.00
CA ARG A 150 -12.29 -17.56 -19.24
C ARG A 150 -13.74 -17.39 -19.65
N LEU A 151 -14.12 -17.92 -20.81
CA LEU A 151 -15.51 -18.10 -21.21
C LEU A 151 -16.16 -19.19 -20.36
N THR A 152 -17.15 -18.83 -19.54
CA THR A 152 -17.84 -19.74 -18.62
C THR A 152 -19.22 -20.13 -19.14
N SER A 153 -19.85 -19.26 -19.93
CA SER A 153 -21.12 -19.53 -20.61
C SER A 153 -21.18 -18.86 -21.99
N GLY A 154 -21.83 -19.53 -22.94
CA GLY A 154 -21.90 -19.12 -24.35
C GLY A 154 -21.00 -19.92 -25.27
N ASN A 155 -21.14 -19.73 -26.59
CA ASN A 155 -20.43 -20.54 -27.59
C ASN A 155 -19.09 -19.91 -28.00
N SER A 156 -19.07 -18.59 -28.22
CA SER A 156 -17.86 -17.88 -28.62
C SER A 156 -17.87 -16.41 -28.19
N LEU A 157 -16.67 -15.86 -27.98
CA LEU A 157 -16.40 -14.46 -27.69
C LEU A 157 -15.13 -14.02 -28.40
N THR A 158 -15.18 -12.88 -29.09
CA THR A 158 -14.01 -12.24 -29.68
C THR A 158 -13.78 -10.87 -29.06
N LEU A 159 -12.59 -10.64 -28.53
CA LEU A 159 -12.15 -9.37 -27.95
C LEU A 159 -11.12 -8.71 -28.87
N LYS A 160 -11.35 -7.46 -29.29
CA LYS A 160 -10.38 -6.69 -30.09
C LYS A 160 -9.19 -6.24 -29.25
N ASN A 161 -9.51 -5.64 -28.10
CA ASN A 161 -8.53 -5.05 -27.20
C ASN A 161 -8.85 -5.46 -25.77
N VAL A 162 -7.81 -5.75 -25.01
CA VAL A 162 -7.87 -6.01 -23.57
C VAL A 162 -6.83 -5.15 -22.89
N GLY A 163 -7.16 -4.56 -21.75
CA GLY A 163 -6.23 -3.72 -21.04
C GLY A 163 -6.79 -3.05 -19.81
N PHE A 164 -6.06 -2.02 -19.35
CA PHE A 164 -6.47 -1.21 -18.20
C PHE A 164 -6.49 0.28 -18.55
N ALA A 165 -7.52 0.96 -18.06
CA ALA A 165 -7.58 2.41 -18.00
C ALA A 165 -6.95 2.88 -16.67
N PRO A 166 -5.82 3.60 -16.70
CA PRO A 166 -5.04 3.92 -15.50
C PRO A 166 -5.80 4.84 -14.54
N THR A 167 -5.56 4.63 -13.24
CA THR A 167 -6.03 5.50 -12.15
C THR A 167 -4.90 6.10 -11.33
N SER A 168 -3.64 5.75 -11.60
CA SER A 168 -2.50 6.37 -10.95
C SER A 168 -2.12 7.70 -11.60
N ALA A 169 -1.37 8.51 -10.84
CA ALA A 169 -0.99 9.87 -11.18
C ALA A 169 -0.15 10.02 -12.45
N THR A 170 0.57 8.96 -12.81
CA THR A 170 1.63 9.03 -13.82
C THR A 170 1.07 8.74 -15.20
N THR A 171 1.43 9.61 -16.14
CA THR A 171 1.08 9.53 -17.56
C THR A 171 1.83 8.43 -18.28
N ALA A 172 2.10 7.29 -17.62
CA ALA A 172 2.86 6.19 -18.16
C ALA A 172 2.26 5.77 -19.50
N LYS A 173 2.91 6.19 -20.59
CA LYS A 173 2.71 5.63 -21.91
C LYS A 173 3.47 4.31 -21.87
N GLN A 174 2.79 3.18 -22.06
CA GLN A 174 3.51 1.97 -22.47
C GLN A 174 4.23 2.29 -23.78
N ASP A 175 5.55 2.08 -23.83
CA ASP A 175 6.22 2.02 -25.12
C ASP A 175 5.91 0.67 -25.80
N ARG A 176 6.18 0.58 -27.10
CA ARG A 176 5.88 -0.62 -27.91
C ARG A 176 6.72 -1.86 -27.53
N LYS A 177 7.63 -1.76 -26.55
CA LYS A 177 8.43 -2.87 -26.01
C LYS A 177 7.90 -3.35 -24.66
N GLY A 178 6.96 -2.62 -24.07
CA GLY A 178 6.30 -3.01 -22.84
C GLY A 178 7.13 -2.81 -21.58
N ASP A 179 8.31 -2.22 -21.69
CA ASP A 179 8.94 -1.59 -20.54
C ASP A 179 8.07 -0.38 -20.18
N ALA A 180 7.54 -0.39 -18.95
CA ALA A 180 6.87 0.79 -18.43
C ALA A 180 7.90 1.90 -18.41
N THR A 181 7.74 2.92 -19.25
CA THR A 181 8.73 3.96 -19.35
C THR A 181 8.84 4.66 -18.00
N LEU A 182 10.06 4.76 -17.46
CA LEU A 182 10.43 5.75 -16.45
C LEU A 182 10.34 7.20 -17.02
N ALA A 183 9.63 7.43 -18.13
CA ALA A 183 9.55 8.71 -18.83
C ALA A 183 8.99 9.85 -17.97
N ASP A 184 8.33 9.52 -16.85
CA ASP A 184 7.81 10.48 -15.87
C ASP A 184 8.75 10.68 -14.67
N THR A 185 9.91 10.00 -14.57
CA THR A 185 10.90 10.26 -13.52
C THR A 185 11.70 11.51 -13.85
N LYS A 186 11.74 12.48 -12.94
CA LYS A 186 12.50 13.72 -13.11
C LYS A 186 13.97 13.58 -12.70
N SER A 187 14.23 12.71 -11.73
CA SER A 187 15.58 12.30 -11.31
C SER A 187 15.91 10.95 -11.92
N THR A 188 17.18 10.73 -12.27
CA THR A 188 17.65 9.54 -12.99
C THR A 188 18.91 8.96 -12.37
N PHE A 189 19.13 7.67 -12.61
CA PHE A 189 20.34 6.95 -12.24
C PHE A 189 20.62 5.86 -13.27
N GLU A 190 21.88 5.73 -13.65
CA GLU A 190 22.40 4.67 -14.49
C GLU A 190 23.85 4.38 -14.08
N CYS A 191 24.27 3.13 -14.20
CA CYS A 191 25.63 2.70 -13.92
C CYS A 191 26.06 1.51 -14.80
N SER A 192 27.31 1.11 -14.65
CA SER A 192 27.90 0.01 -15.41
C SER A 192 27.35 -1.38 -15.12
N ASN A 193 26.47 -1.53 -14.13
CA ASN A 193 25.84 -2.80 -13.76
C ASN A 193 24.35 -2.76 -14.09
N ASP A 194 23.96 -3.49 -15.14
CA ASP A 194 22.56 -3.56 -15.60
C ASP A 194 21.59 -4.04 -14.52
N MET A 195 22.04 -4.93 -13.61
CA MET A 195 21.20 -5.37 -12.50
C MET A 195 20.93 -4.21 -11.54
N TYR A 196 21.91 -3.34 -11.27
CA TYR A 196 21.71 -2.20 -10.38
C TYR A 196 20.81 -1.14 -11.01
N ASN A 197 20.87 -0.98 -12.34
CA ASN A 197 19.92 -0.15 -13.08
C ASN A 197 18.48 -0.67 -12.91
N ARG A 198 18.29 -2.00 -12.97
CA ARG A 198 16.99 -2.65 -12.71
C ARG A 198 16.54 -2.51 -11.25
N ILE A 199 17.45 -2.68 -10.29
CA ILE A 199 17.18 -2.50 -8.86
C ILE A 199 16.75 -1.06 -8.58
N TRP A 200 17.44 -0.07 -9.13
CA TRP A 200 17.07 1.33 -8.98
C TRP A 200 15.65 1.59 -9.51
N ALA A 201 15.29 0.99 -10.65
CA ALA A 201 13.99 1.17 -11.29
C ALA A 201 12.81 0.58 -10.50
N LEU A 202 13.05 -0.35 -9.57
CA LEU A 202 11.99 -0.96 -8.74
C LEU A 202 11.22 0.09 -7.92
N GLY A 203 11.92 1.06 -7.34
CA GLY A 203 11.32 2.11 -6.52
C GLY A 203 10.37 3.03 -7.27
N PRO A 204 10.80 3.77 -8.31
CA PRO A 204 9.90 4.62 -9.08
C PRO A 204 8.72 3.83 -9.67
N LYS A 205 8.91 2.57 -10.06
CA LYS A 205 7.83 1.73 -10.55
C LYS A 205 6.79 1.42 -9.45
N SER A 206 7.21 1.05 -8.24
CA SER A 206 6.28 0.89 -7.11
C SER A 206 5.53 2.20 -6.82
N LEU A 207 6.24 3.34 -6.79
CA LEU A 207 5.66 4.66 -6.55
C LEU A 207 4.63 5.04 -7.63
N GLN A 208 4.90 4.79 -8.90
CA GLN A 208 3.97 5.07 -10.01
C GLN A 208 2.61 4.39 -9.88
N HIS A 209 2.53 3.26 -9.17
CA HIS A 209 1.28 2.52 -8.98
C HIS A 209 0.68 2.69 -7.57
N ALA A 210 1.52 2.84 -6.54
CA ALA A 210 1.09 3.03 -5.16
C ALA A 210 0.70 4.50 -4.84
N CYS A 211 1.18 5.47 -5.63
CA CYS A 211 0.88 6.89 -5.46
C CYS A 211 -0.22 7.35 -6.41
N VAL A 212 -1.29 7.93 -5.85
CA VAL A 212 -2.51 8.30 -6.57
C VAL A 212 -2.81 9.79 -6.38
N ARG A 213 -3.33 10.47 -7.42
CA ARG A 213 -3.79 11.87 -7.29
C ARG A 213 -5.16 11.93 -6.64
N ASN A 214 -5.46 13.06 -6.00
CA ASN A 214 -6.82 13.35 -5.54
C ASN A 214 -7.85 13.17 -6.68
N GLY A 215 -9.02 12.63 -6.34
CA GLY A 215 -10.10 12.44 -7.32
C GLY A 215 -9.93 11.25 -8.28
N THR A 216 -8.86 10.45 -8.15
CA THR A 216 -8.59 9.34 -9.09
C THR A 216 -9.10 7.98 -8.62
N GLN A 217 -9.37 7.82 -7.32
CA GLN A 217 -9.93 6.63 -6.69
C GLN A 217 -11.40 6.93 -6.34
N PRO A 218 -12.38 6.53 -7.16
CA PRO A 218 -13.77 6.90 -6.96
C PRO A 218 -14.41 6.11 -5.81
N SER A 219 -15.60 6.55 -5.41
CA SER A 219 -16.45 5.82 -4.47
C SER A 219 -16.78 4.42 -4.98
N THR A 220 -16.74 3.46 -4.07
CA THR A 220 -17.15 2.06 -4.30
C THR A 220 -18.64 1.81 -4.06
N TRP A 221 -19.36 2.85 -3.63
CA TRP A 221 -20.81 2.86 -3.43
C TRP A 221 -21.47 3.75 -4.49
N THR A 222 -22.69 3.39 -4.90
CA THR A 222 -23.49 4.16 -5.85
C THR A 222 -24.79 4.60 -5.18
N LEU A 223 -25.01 5.91 -5.04
CA LEU A 223 -26.32 6.42 -4.66
C LEU A 223 -27.29 6.17 -5.81
N ASP A 224 -28.44 5.58 -5.52
CA ASP A 224 -29.45 5.31 -6.54
C ASP A 224 -30.09 6.63 -7.01
N SER A 225 -30.31 6.74 -8.32
CA SER A 225 -30.92 7.94 -8.92
C SER A 225 -32.36 8.15 -8.43
N ASN A 226 -33.04 7.07 -8.03
CA ASN A 226 -34.26 7.14 -7.25
C ASN A 226 -33.90 7.07 -5.76
N PRO A 227 -34.06 8.16 -4.98
CA PRO A 227 -33.75 8.17 -3.55
C PRO A 227 -34.53 7.11 -2.77
N GLU A 228 -35.69 6.66 -3.23
CA GLU A 228 -36.42 5.58 -2.57
C GLU A 228 -35.63 4.27 -2.53
N ASN A 229 -34.64 4.06 -3.39
CA ASN A 229 -33.81 2.86 -3.41
C ASN A 229 -32.58 2.94 -2.50
N GLY A 230 -32.28 4.09 -1.89
CA GLY A 230 -31.12 4.25 -1.01
C GLY A 230 -29.78 4.13 -1.74
N VAL A 231 -28.86 3.32 -1.19
CA VAL A 231 -27.52 3.11 -1.75
C VAL A 231 -27.37 1.71 -2.32
N TYR A 232 -26.82 1.60 -3.54
CA TYR A 232 -26.46 0.34 -4.19
C TYR A 232 -25.01 -0.02 -3.86
N ILE A 233 -24.82 -1.20 -3.27
CA ILE A 233 -23.53 -1.71 -2.83
C ILE A 233 -23.26 -3.05 -3.52
N ARG A 234 -22.16 -3.09 -4.28
CA ARG A 234 -21.62 -4.30 -4.87
C ARG A 234 -20.75 -5.07 -3.88
N GLY A 235 -20.56 -6.36 -4.13
CA GLY A 235 -19.73 -7.25 -3.33
C GLY A 235 -18.34 -6.69 -3.03
N GLN A 236 -18.04 -6.45 -1.76
CA GLN A 236 -16.77 -5.87 -1.27
C GLN A 236 -16.69 -6.01 0.26
N ARG A 237 -15.55 -5.66 0.86
CA ARG A 237 -15.48 -5.55 2.32
C ARG A 237 -16.52 -4.54 2.82
N ALA A 238 -17.36 -5.00 3.76
CA ALA A 238 -18.35 -4.17 4.42
C ALA A 238 -17.70 -2.89 4.97
N ALA A 239 -18.20 -1.74 4.51
CA ALA A 239 -17.77 -0.45 5.03
C ALA A 239 -18.51 -0.19 6.34
N ARG A 240 -17.91 0.56 7.27
CA ARG A 240 -18.41 0.72 8.64
C ARG A 240 -18.70 2.18 8.94
N SER A 241 -19.77 2.42 9.69
CA SER A 241 -20.16 3.79 10.04
C SER A 241 -19.18 4.42 11.03
N ALA A 242 -18.57 5.53 10.67
CA ALA A 242 -17.78 6.34 11.60
C ALA A 242 -18.66 6.93 12.73
N ASN A 243 -19.92 7.28 12.43
CA ASN A 243 -20.87 7.82 13.40
C ASN A 243 -21.25 6.83 14.51
N LEU A 244 -21.23 5.53 14.20
CA LEU A 244 -21.54 4.48 15.17
C LEU A 244 -20.32 4.01 15.97
N THR A 245 -19.13 4.53 15.68
CA THR A 245 -17.90 4.14 16.37
C THR A 245 -17.89 4.68 17.80
N GLY A 246 -18.02 3.79 18.78
CA GLY A 246 -17.87 4.10 20.21
C GLY A 246 -19.11 4.62 20.89
N VAL A 247 -20.24 4.54 20.19
CA VAL A 247 -21.57 4.89 20.71
C VAL A 247 -22.48 3.68 20.86
N LEU A 248 -22.08 2.52 20.32
CA LEU A 248 -22.86 1.29 20.43
C LEU A 248 -22.83 0.75 21.87
N PRO A 249 -23.98 0.50 22.49
CA PRO A 249 -24.07 -0.14 23.80
C PRO A 249 -23.86 -1.66 23.68
N ASN A 250 -23.81 -2.36 24.81
CA ASN A 250 -23.75 -3.83 24.85
C ASN A 250 -25.08 -4.53 24.44
N ASN A 251 -26.16 -3.78 24.24
CA ASN A 251 -27.43 -4.32 23.76
C ASN A 251 -28.14 -3.30 22.87
N TYR A 252 -28.35 -3.65 21.61
CA TYR A 252 -29.05 -2.82 20.62
C TYR A 252 -29.68 -3.69 19.54
N THR A 253 -30.62 -3.10 18.80
CA THR A 253 -31.17 -3.65 17.57
C THR A 253 -30.76 -2.78 16.39
N PHE A 254 -30.05 -3.35 15.44
CA PHE A 254 -29.77 -2.76 14.13
C PHE A 254 -30.80 -3.26 13.13
N SER A 255 -31.48 -2.34 12.44
CA SER A 255 -32.48 -2.68 11.44
C SER A 255 -32.28 -1.87 10.16
N PHE A 256 -32.60 -2.47 9.03
CA PHE A 256 -32.52 -1.84 7.71
C PHE A 256 -33.43 -2.54 6.70
N GLU A 257 -33.72 -1.85 5.61
CA GLU A 257 -34.36 -2.45 4.45
C GLU A 257 -33.33 -2.72 3.37
N THR A 258 -33.40 -3.88 2.73
CA THR A 258 -32.53 -4.24 1.62
C THR A 258 -33.30 -4.88 0.48
N LYS A 259 -32.84 -4.66 -0.75
CA LYS A 259 -33.38 -5.31 -1.96
C LYS A 259 -32.21 -5.95 -2.69
N ILE A 260 -32.20 -7.27 -2.74
CA ILE A 260 -31.14 -8.05 -3.40
C ILE A 260 -31.28 -7.86 -4.90
N ALA A 261 -30.25 -7.34 -5.56
CA ALA A 261 -30.17 -7.28 -7.01
C ALA A 261 -29.55 -8.56 -7.58
N ARG A 262 -28.62 -9.18 -6.84
CA ARG A 262 -27.98 -10.44 -7.21
C ARG A 262 -27.41 -11.14 -5.99
N GLY A 263 -27.64 -12.46 -5.88
CA GLY A 263 -26.89 -13.38 -5.03
C GLY A 263 -27.17 -13.28 -3.53
N GLY A 264 -27.27 -12.07 -2.98
CA GLY A 264 -27.49 -11.86 -1.55
C GLY A 264 -27.09 -10.48 -1.06
N PHE A 265 -26.94 -10.35 0.24
CA PHE A 265 -26.47 -9.15 0.92
C PHE A 265 -25.66 -9.51 2.17
N GLY A 266 -24.97 -8.53 2.76
CA GLY A 266 -24.19 -8.77 3.97
C GLY A 266 -24.14 -7.58 4.91
N PHE A 267 -23.86 -7.87 6.17
CA PHE A 267 -23.69 -6.89 7.23
C PHE A 267 -22.74 -7.41 8.31
N GLN A 268 -22.19 -6.48 9.09
CA GLN A 268 -21.24 -6.76 10.16
C GLN A 268 -21.68 -6.04 11.43
N LEU A 269 -21.60 -6.72 12.56
CA LEU A 269 -21.91 -6.15 13.87
C LEU A 269 -20.65 -6.13 14.74
N ASP A 270 -20.66 -5.25 15.72
CA ASP A 270 -19.64 -5.17 16.78
C ASP A 270 -18.19 -5.20 16.27
N ALA A 271 -17.93 -4.58 15.12
CA ALA A 271 -16.63 -4.56 14.48
C ALA A 271 -15.99 -3.18 14.62
N GLY A 272 -14.77 -3.08 15.14
CA GLY A 272 -14.02 -1.82 15.17
C GLY A 272 -13.82 -1.27 13.76
N ILE A 273 -13.68 0.05 13.57
CA ILE A 273 -13.67 0.66 12.22
C ILE A 273 -12.58 0.09 11.28
N GLY A 274 -11.39 -0.23 11.79
CA GLY A 274 -10.33 -0.95 11.06
C GLY A 274 -10.25 -2.46 11.34
N GLY A 275 -10.93 -2.96 12.38
CA GLY A 275 -10.75 -4.31 12.92
C GLY A 275 -11.62 -5.42 12.30
N SER A 276 -11.88 -6.46 13.08
CA SER A 276 -12.77 -7.59 12.73
C SER A 276 -13.98 -7.65 13.66
N GLY A 277 -14.99 -8.40 13.27
CA GLY A 277 -16.21 -8.67 14.06
C GLY A 277 -17.11 -9.67 13.32
N PRO A 278 -18.19 -10.16 13.94
CA PRO A 278 -19.12 -11.12 13.33
C PRO A 278 -19.62 -10.67 11.94
N LEU A 279 -19.39 -11.51 10.94
CA LEU A 279 -19.79 -11.30 9.54
C LEU A 279 -21.03 -12.12 9.22
N PHE A 280 -22.04 -11.49 8.61
CA PHE A 280 -23.29 -12.15 8.24
C PHE A 280 -23.54 -11.94 6.76
N TYR A 281 -23.62 -13.03 6.00
CA TYR A 281 -23.99 -13.01 4.57
C TYR A 281 -25.27 -13.80 4.36
N VAL A 282 -26.32 -13.15 3.87
CA VAL A 282 -27.58 -13.80 3.51
C VAL A 282 -27.58 -14.06 2.02
N VAL A 283 -27.77 -15.31 1.63
CA VAL A 283 -27.81 -15.75 0.23
C VAL A 283 -29.26 -15.90 -0.22
N SER A 284 -29.57 -15.40 -1.42
CA SER A 284 -30.90 -15.47 -2.03
C SER A 284 -31.26 -16.91 -2.44
N ASN A 285 -32.42 -17.06 -3.06
CA ASN A 285 -32.83 -18.30 -3.73
C ASN A 285 -32.01 -18.62 -5.00
N LEU A 286 -31.08 -17.73 -5.40
CA LEU A 286 -30.19 -17.87 -6.55
C LEU A 286 -30.93 -18.24 -7.86
N PRO A 287 -31.84 -17.35 -8.34
CA PRO A 287 -32.54 -17.62 -9.58
C PRO A 287 -31.57 -17.63 -10.75
N GLU A 288 -31.80 -18.53 -11.70
CA GLU A 288 -30.93 -18.73 -12.89
C GLU A 288 -30.73 -17.43 -13.69
N ALA A 289 -31.74 -16.56 -13.72
CA ALA A 289 -31.69 -15.29 -14.46
C ALA A 289 -30.62 -14.29 -13.98
N THR A 290 -30.15 -14.42 -12.73
CA THR A 290 -29.19 -13.48 -12.11
C THR A 290 -27.99 -14.18 -11.49
N THR A 291 -28.01 -15.51 -11.34
CA THR A 291 -26.88 -16.23 -10.73
C THR A 291 -25.82 -16.52 -11.78
N TYR A 292 -24.57 -16.12 -11.51
CA TYR A 292 -23.45 -16.45 -12.40
C TYR A 292 -23.15 -17.95 -12.40
N THR A 293 -22.68 -18.46 -13.53
CA THR A 293 -22.32 -19.89 -13.63
C THR A 293 -21.12 -20.28 -12.76
N THR A 294 -20.31 -19.30 -12.38
CA THR A 294 -19.17 -19.44 -11.46
C THR A 294 -19.53 -19.37 -9.98
N TRP A 295 -20.82 -19.23 -9.63
CA TRP A 295 -21.24 -19.10 -8.24
C TRP A 295 -20.73 -20.25 -7.36
N ASN A 296 -20.09 -19.90 -6.25
CA ASN A 296 -19.55 -20.88 -5.32
C ASN A 296 -20.62 -21.36 -4.33
N TYR A 297 -21.44 -22.33 -4.77
CA TYR A 297 -22.48 -22.96 -3.92
C TYR A 297 -21.91 -23.66 -2.69
N THR A 298 -20.63 -24.04 -2.72
CA THR A 298 -19.98 -24.60 -1.53
C THR A 298 -19.72 -23.52 -0.50
N LEU A 299 -19.33 -22.30 -0.87
CA LEU A 299 -19.07 -21.22 0.09
C LEU A 299 -20.36 -20.48 0.50
N LEU A 300 -21.23 -20.20 -0.47
CA LEU A 300 -22.48 -19.47 -0.31
C LEU A 300 -23.66 -20.29 -0.88
N PRO A 301 -24.19 -21.27 -0.13
CA PRO A 301 -25.35 -22.03 -0.56
C PRO A 301 -26.61 -21.16 -0.64
N ALA A 302 -27.53 -21.48 -1.55
CA ALA A 302 -28.82 -20.80 -1.66
C ALA A 302 -29.60 -20.80 -0.33
N ASN A 303 -30.44 -19.78 -0.12
CA ASN A 303 -31.34 -19.66 1.05
C ASN A 303 -30.62 -19.95 2.36
N THR A 304 -29.48 -19.29 2.60
CA THR A 304 -28.63 -19.55 3.77
C THR A 304 -28.11 -18.26 4.36
N LEU A 305 -28.09 -18.17 5.69
CA LEU A 305 -27.28 -17.20 6.42
C LEU A 305 -25.91 -17.83 6.72
N VAL A 306 -24.85 -17.30 6.13
CA VAL A 306 -23.46 -17.72 6.37
C VAL A 306 -22.85 -16.81 7.43
N LEU A 307 -22.36 -17.42 8.51
CA LEU A 307 -21.69 -16.76 9.61
C LEU A 307 -20.16 -16.85 9.44
N GLY A 308 -19.51 -15.70 9.47
CA GLY A 308 -18.05 -15.58 9.42
C GLY A 308 -17.44 -14.85 10.62
N ALA A 309 -16.13 -14.99 10.77
CA ALA A 309 -15.33 -14.33 11.79
C ALA A 309 -13.96 -13.90 11.26
N GLY A 310 -13.40 -12.86 11.88
CA GLY A 310 -12.13 -12.28 11.45
C GLY A 310 -12.34 -11.29 10.30
N PHE A 311 -11.50 -11.39 9.27
CA PHE A 311 -11.51 -10.44 8.14
C PHE A 311 -12.39 -10.89 6.96
N ALA A 312 -12.71 -12.19 6.85
CA ALA A 312 -13.44 -12.77 5.73
C ALA A 312 -14.06 -14.13 6.11
N ILE A 313 -14.68 -14.81 5.13
CA ILE A 313 -15.15 -16.21 5.24
C ILE A 313 -14.21 -17.22 4.55
N VAL A 314 -13.11 -16.74 3.97
CA VAL A 314 -12.05 -17.57 3.38
C VAL A 314 -10.73 -17.16 4.00
N ASN A 315 -9.96 -18.15 4.47
CA ASN A 315 -8.69 -17.92 5.14
C ASN A 315 -7.67 -17.25 4.20
N GLN A 316 -6.97 -16.24 4.72
CA GLN A 316 -5.90 -15.52 4.01
C GLN A 316 -4.57 -15.74 4.75
N THR A 317 -3.44 -15.61 4.06
CA THR A 317 -2.11 -15.94 4.61
C THR A 317 -1.80 -15.21 5.93
N THR A 318 -2.07 -13.91 6.00
CA THR A 318 -1.76 -13.07 7.18
C THR A 318 -3.00 -12.54 7.90
N LEU A 319 -4.20 -12.82 7.38
CA LEU A 319 -5.46 -12.32 7.92
C LEU A 319 -6.37 -13.51 8.27
N PRO A 320 -6.38 -13.93 9.56
CA PRO A 320 -7.23 -15.02 10.00
C PRO A 320 -8.69 -14.76 9.65
N ALA A 321 -9.30 -15.73 9.01
CA ALA A 321 -10.68 -15.69 8.56
C ALA A 321 -11.30 -17.08 8.70
N TYR A 322 -12.53 -17.11 9.20
CA TYR A 322 -13.23 -18.34 9.52
C TYR A 322 -14.67 -18.26 9.05
N GLN A 323 -15.16 -19.37 8.51
CA GLN A 323 -16.59 -19.58 8.29
C GLN A 323 -17.08 -20.51 9.40
N TYR A 324 -17.88 -19.99 10.32
CA TYR A 324 -18.32 -20.73 11.51
C TYR A 324 -19.55 -21.58 11.28
N ASP A 325 -20.56 -21.04 10.60
CA ASP A 325 -21.84 -21.75 10.50
C ASP A 325 -22.63 -21.33 9.26
N ARG A 326 -23.65 -22.12 8.98
CA ARG A 326 -24.64 -21.91 7.93
C ARG A 326 -26.01 -22.25 8.48
N VAL A 327 -26.85 -21.24 8.58
CA VAL A 327 -28.24 -21.40 9.02
C VAL A 327 -29.13 -21.44 7.78
N PRO A 328 -29.79 -22.58 7.49
CA PRO A 328 -30.76 -22.65 6.40
C PRO A 328 -31.91 -21.67 6.63
N LEU A 329 -32.34 -21.01 5.57
CA LEU A 329 -33.42 -20.04 5.56
C LEU A 329 -34.60 -20.57 4.74
N GLY A 330 -35.75 -19.92 4.87
CA GLY A 330 -36.82 -20.04 3.88
C GLY A 330 -36.44 -19.34 2.57
N ASP A 331 -37.42 -19.21 1.66
CA ASP A 331 -37.21 -18.51 0.39
C ASP A 331 -36.80 -17.04 0.61
N ILE A 332 -35.63 -16.67 0.09
CA ILE A 332 -35.13 -15.30 0.07
C ILE A 332 -35.13 -14.80 -1.38
N PRO A 333 -36.21 -14.13 -1.85
CA PRO A 333 -36.33 -13.70 -3.23
C PRO A 333 -35.45 -12.50 -3.56
N GLU A 334 -34.93 -12.46 -4.79
CA GLU A 334 -34.31 -11.26 -5.37
C GLU A 334 -35.36 -10.25 -5.87
N ASN A 335 -34.97 -8.99 -6.01
CA ASN A 335 -35.79 -7.86 -6.46
C ASN A 335 -37.02 -7.56 -5.58
N VAL A 336 -37.02 -8.02 -4.34
CA VAL A 336 -38.04 -7.74 -3.32
C VAL A 336 -37.39 -7.02 -2.14
N TRP A 337 -38.09 -6.04 -1.57
CA TRP A 337 -37.66 -5.39 -0.34
C TRP A 337 -37.84 -6.33 0.86
N LEU A 338 -36.75 -6.53 1.58
CA LEU A 338 -36.68 -7.31 2.82
C LEU A 338 -36.43 -6.35 3.99
N ASN A 339 -37.15 -6.55 5.09
CA ASN A 339 -36.89 -5.85 6.35
C ASN A 339 -36.01 -6.75 7.23
N VAL A 340 -34.78 -6.30 7.50
CA VAL A 340 -33.79 -7.04 8.27
C VAL A 340 -33.63 -6.38 9.63
N SER A 341 -33.61 -7.19 10.68
CA SER A 341 -33.32 -6.75 12.04
C SER A 341 -32.32 -7.72 12.68
N ALA A 342 -31.27 -7.17 13.27
CA ALA A 342 -30.24 -7.91 13.97
C ALA A 342 -30.08 -7.33 15.38
N ARG A 343 -30.41 -8.14 16.39
CA ARG A 343 -30.24 -7.79 17.80
C ARG A 343 -28.88 -8.30 18.27
N SER A 344 -28.03 -7.41 18.75
CA SER A 344 -26.80 -7.74 19.48
C SER A 344 -27.09 -7.64 20.97
N GLU A 345 -26.85 -8.72 21.72
CA GLU A 345 -27.09 -8.80 23.16
C GLU A 345 -25.81 -9.16 23.94
N LEU A 346 -25.93 -9.14 25.28
CA LEU A 346 -24.86 -9.56 26.18
C LEU A 346 -24.35 -10.97 25.84
N ALA A 347 -23.04 -11.17 25.98
CA ALA A 347 -22.32 -12.41 25.67
C ALA A 347 -22.23 -12.76 24.16
N SER A 348 -22.24 -11.76 23.27
CA SER A 348 -22.13 -11.93 21.82
C SER A 348 -23.21 -12.87 21.26
N LEU A 349 -24.42 -12.69 21.77
CA LEU A 349 -25.63 -13.35 21.27
C LEU A 349 -26.25 -12.47 20.19
N TYR A 350 -26.51 -13.07 19.02
CA TYR A 350 -27.06 -12.38 17.87
C TYR A 350 -28.38 -13.02 17.44
N THR A 351 -29.46 -12.26 17.46
CA THR A 351 -30.75 -12.70 16.91
C THR A 351 -30.99 -11.98 15.60
N ILE A 352 -31.09 -12.73 14.50
CA ILE A 352 -31.33 -12.19 13.16
C ILE A 352 -32.75 -12.51 12.75
N SER A 353 -33.45 -11.50 12.24
CA SER A 353 -34.82 -11.60 11.74
C SER A 353 -34.94 -11.01 10.34
N ILE A 354 -35.71 -11.65 9.48
CA ILE A 354 -36.05 -11.19 8.13
C ILE A 354 -37.57 -11.15 8.00
N ASN A 355 -38.11 -10.02 7.56
CA ASN A 355 -39.55 -9.75 7.45
C ASN A 355 -40.32 -10.06 8.75
N GLY A 356 -39.70 -9.75 9.89
CA GLY A 356 -40.27 -9.98 11.22
C GLY A 356 -40.24 -11.43 11.73
N GLN A 357 -39.72 -12.37 10.93
CA GLN A 357 -39.49 -13.76 11.35
C GLN A 357 -38.07 -13.91 11.89
N GLU A 358 -37.88 -14.47 13.08
CA GLU A 358 -36.55 -14.86 13.58
C GLU A 358 -36.03 -16.02 12.73
N VAL A 359 -34.86 -15.82 12.11
CA VAL A 359 -34.22 -16.80 11.21
C VAL A 359 -32.95 -17.40 11.79
N ALA A 360 -32.31 -16.72 12.76
CA ALA A 360 -31.12 -17.25 13.43
C ALA A 360 -30.98 -16.69 14.85
N ASN A 361 -30.48 -17.55 15.74
CA ASN A 361 -30.10 -17.21 17.11
C ASN A 361 -28.70 -17.78 17.37
N ILE A 362 -27.70 -16.90 17.36
CA ILE A 362 -26.29 -17.29 17.26
C ILE A 362 -25.59 -16.90 18.55
N ASN A 363 -25.02 -17.88 19.24
CA ASN A 363 -24.08 -17.63 20.32
C ASN A 363 -22.65 -17.60 19.76
N TYR A 364 -22.15 -16.42 19.43
CA TYR A 364 -20.88 -16.27 18.73
C TYR A 364 -19.68 -16.79 19.56
N THR A 365 -19.74 -16.68 20.89
CA THR A 365 -18.67 -17.20 21.78
C THR A 365 -18.59 -18.74 21.82
N SER A 366 -19.68 -19.44 21.46
CA SER A 366 -19.74 -20.91 21.49
C SER A 366 -18.88 -21.59 20.42
N TYR A 367 -18.46 -20.86 19.39
CA TYR A 367 -17.59 -21.39 18.33
C TYR A 367 -16.10 -21.48 18.76
N GLY A 368 -15.80 -21.20 20.03
CA GLY A 368 -14.53 -21.55 20.70
C GLY A 368 -13.31 -20.71 20.31
N TYR A 369 -13.35 -20.05 19.16
CA TYR A 369 -12.34 -19.10 18.72
C TYR A 369 -13.00 -17.74 18.48
N LEU A 370 -12.62 -16.72 19.23
CA LEU A 370 -12.77 -15.35 18.76
C LEU A 370 -11.38 -15.05 18.18
N PRO A 371 -11.19 -14.89 16.86
CA PRO A 371 -9.98 -14.24 16.41
C PRO A 371 -9.94 -12.95 17.21
N GLY A 372 -8.97 -12.85 18.12
CA GLY A 372 -8.84 -11.65 18.93
C GLY A 372 -8.86 -10.46 17.97
N PRO A 373 -9.40 -9.30 18.37
CA PRO A 373 -9.12 -8.09 17.61
C PRO A 373 -7.63 -8.12 17.33
N SER A 374 -7.26 -8.02 16.05
CA SER A 374 -5.86 -7.80 15.67
C SER A 374 -5.29 -6.83 16.71
N PRO A 375 -4.15 -7.10 17.36
CA PRO A 375 -3.64 -6.20 18.39
C PRO A 375 -3.56 -4.76 17.88
N PHE A 376 -3.46 -4.60 16.55
CA PHE A 376 -3.49 -3.35 15.80
C PHE A 376 -4.81 -2.56 15.82
N TYR A 377 -5.96 -3.19 16.09
CA TYR A 377 -7.28 -2.53 16.12
C TYR A 377 -8.09 -2.94 17.35
N LEU A 378 -7.58 -2.57 18.53
CA LEU A 378 -8.35 -2.50 19.75
C LEU A 378 -9.11 -1.18 19.77
N GLY A 379 -10.43 -1.22 19.78
CA GLY A 379 -11.18 0.01 19.73
C GLY A 379 -12.68 -0.15 19.86
N PRO A 380 -13.40 0.97 20.03
CA PRO A 380 -14.84 1.00 20.00
C PRO A 380 -15.40 0.33 18.73
N THR A 381 -16.48 -0.43 18.90
CA THR A 381 -17.13 -1.15 17.81
C THR A 381 -18.06 -0.25 16.99
N SER A 382 -18.38 -0.71 15.78
CA SER A 382 -19.30 -0.11 14.83
C SER A 382 -20.09 -1.20 14.09
N ILE A 383 -20.98 -0.78 13.19
CA ILE A 383 -21.79 -1.61 12.30
C ILE A 383 -21.36 -1.34 10.85
N GLY A 384 -21.33 -2.38 10.03
CA GLY A 384 -21.03 -2.28 8.60
C GLY A 384 -22.04 -2.99 7.71
N ILE A 385 -22.08 -2.59 6.44
CA ILE A 385 -22.91 -3.19 5.38
C ILE A 385 -22.08 -3.43 4.12
N GLY A 386 -22.37 -4.54 3.43
CA GLY A 386 -21.68 -4.97 2.22
C GLY A 386 -21.73 -6.49 2.05
N GLY A 387 -22.00 -6.94 0.83
CA GLY A 387 -22.05 -8.36 0.47
C GLY A 387 -20.67 -8.97 0.19
N TRP A 388 -20.62 -10.30 0.13
CA TRP A 388 -19.46 -11.03 -0.38
C TRP A 388 -19.32 -10.85 -1.90
N GLN A 389 -18.32 -11.49 -2.52
CA GLN A 389 -18.16 -11.57 -3.98
C GLN A 389 -19.49 -11.97 -4.64
N ASP A 390 -19.83 -11.27 -5.74
CA ASP A 390 -21.04 -11.46 -6.55
C ASP A 390 -22.39 -11.25 -5.84
N GLN A 391 -22.37 -10.67 -4.62
CA GLN A 391 -23.57 -10.22 -3.92
C GLN A 391 -23.76 -8.71 -4.06
N ASP A 392 -24.87 -8.31 -4.67
CA ASP A 392 -25.23 -6.92 -4.91
C ASP A 392 -26.61 -6.61 -4.31
N ALA A 393 -26.71 -5.50 -3.58
CA ALA A 393 -27.99 -5.09 -2.99
C ALA A 393 -28.10 -3.57 -2.80
N ASN A 394 -29.35 -3.10 -2.83
CA ASN A 394 -29.71 -1.78 -2.31
C ASN A 394 -29.90 -1.85 -0.78
N TYR A 395 -29.53 -0.77 -0.07
CA TYR A 395 -29.73 -0.62 1.37
C TYR A 395 -30.37 0.74 1.66
N ARG A 396 -31.39 0.77 2.51
CA ARG A 396 -32.05 2.01 2.95
C ARG A 396 -32.60 1.90 4.36
N ASN A 397 -32.98 3.04 4.94
CA ASN A 397 -33.68 3.13 6.23
C ASN A 397 -32.94 2.41 7.37
N LEU A 398 -31.63 2.65 7.50
CA LEU A 398 -30.81 2.09 8.58
C LEU A 398 -31.19 2.73 9.91
N LYS A 399 -31.26 1.93 10.96
CA LYS A 399 -31.69 2.38 12.28
C LYS A 399 -31.06 1.53 13.39
N VAL A 400 -30.61 2.19 14.46
CA VAL A 400 -30.16 1.53 15.69
C VAL A 400 -31.04 1.96 16.86
N THR A 401 -31.62 0.99 17.54
CA THR A 401 -32.57 1.21 18.64
C THR A 401 -32.13 0.45 19.89
N LEU A 402 -32.27 1.08 21.05
CA LEU A 402 -32.03 0.48 22.37
C LEU A 402 -33.20 -0.41 22.81
N PRO A 403 -33.02 -1.32 23.79
CA PRO A 403 -34.10 -2.17 24.31
C PRO A 403 -35.33 -1.41 24.85
N ASN A 404 -35.15 -0.16 25.29
CA ASN A 404 -36.24 0.70 25.76
C ASN A 404 -36.98 1.44 24.62
N GLY A 405 -36.62 1.19 23.35
CA GLY A 405 -37.19 1.85 22.17
C GLY A 405 -36.53 3.17 21.77
N THR A 406 -35.52 3.65 22.50
CA THR A 406 -34.78 4.86 22.12
C THR A 406 -33.98 4.63 20.84
N VAL A 407 -34.19 5.49 19.83
CA VAL A 407 -33.40 5.50 18.59
C VAL A 407 -32.13 6.29 18.83
N ILE A 408 -30.96 5.68 18.60
CA ILE A 408 -29.65 6.32 18.76
C ILE A 408 -28.96 6.63 17.42
N TYR A 409 -29.46 6.04 16.34
CA TYR A 409 -29.02 6.31 14.98
C TYR A 409 -30.15 6.00 14.00
N GLU A 410 -30.33 6.85 13.00
CA GLU A 410 -31.27 6.65 11.91
C GLU A 410 -30.74 7.36 10.66
N ASN A 411 -30.70 6.66 9.53
CA ASN A 411 -30.23 7.21 8.26
C ASN A 411 -31.01 6.59 7.08
N PRO A 412 -31.64 7.39 6.21
CA PRO A 412 -32.38 6.87 5.06
C PRO A 412 -31.48 6.26 3.98
N MET A 413 -30.17 6.53 4.00
CA MET A 413 -29.15 6.12 2.99
C MET A 413 -29.34 6.74 1.61
N THR A 414 -29.84 7.97 1.54
CA THR A 414 -30.18 8.64 0.28
C THR A 414 -29.32 9.86 -0.04
N SER A 415 -28.49 10.32 0.90
CA SER A 415 -27.66 11.52 0.74
C SER A 415 -26.18 11.18 0.54
N SER A 416 -25.42 12.10 -0.05
CA SER A 416 -23.96 11.96 -0.20
C SER A 416 -23.20 11.85 1.11
N ASP A 417 -23.80 12.23 2.24
CA ASP A 417 -23.15 12.14 3.55
C ASP A 417 -22.82 10.68 3.93
N ILE A 418 -23.59 9.69 3.46
CA ILE A 418 -23.29 8.29 3.77
C ILE A 418 -22.00 7.80 3.09
N ILE A 419 -21.60 8.41 1.98
CA ILE A 419 -20.35 8.08 1.31
C ILE A 419 -19.17 8.46 2.22
N ALA A 420 -19.24 9.64 2.85
CA ALA A 420 -18.24 10.11 3.80
C ALA A 420 -18.29 9.34 5.12
N GLU A 421 -19.48 9.09 5.68
CA GLU A 421 -19.65 8.38 6.96
C GLU A 421 -19.06 6.98 6.95
N TYR A 422 -19.20 6.26 5.84
CA TYR A 422 -18.72 4.90 5.69
C TYR A 422 -17.28 4.82 5.15
N GLY A 423 -16.59 5.96 4.99
CA GLY A 423 -15.19 5.99 4.55
C GLY A 423 -14.96 5.54 3.11
N VAL A 424 -15.97 5.68 2.24
CA VAL A 424 -15.94 5.30 0.82
C VAL A 424 -15.98 6.53 -0.10
N LEU A 425 -15.56 7.70 0.41
CA LEU A 425 -15.44 8.91 -0.37
C LEU A 425 -14.40 8.72 -1.48
N GLN A 426 -14.65 9.34 -2.64
CA GLN A 426 -13.59 9.53 -3.61
C GLN A 426 -12.40 10.22 -2.92
N ASN A 427 -11.18 9.72 -3.13
CA ASN A 427 -10.03 10.16 -2.36
C ASN A 427 -9.83 11.70 -2.44
N PRO A 428 -9.92 12.43 -1.32
CA PRO A 428 -9.86 13.89 -1.33
C PRO A 428 -8.44 14.43 -1.47
N TYR A 429 -7.43 13.61 -1.14
CA TYR A 429 -6.01 13.97 -1.20
C TYR A 429 -5.26 13.12 -2.23
N SER A 430 -4.18 13.68 -2.78
CA SER A 430 -3.13 12.91 -3.43
C SER A 430 -2.34 12.17 -2.35
N GLN A 431 -2.17 10.86 -2.46
CA GLN A 431 -1.60 10.03 -1.40
C GLN A 431 -0.69 8.93 -1.96
N CYS A 432 0.38 8.58 -1.25
CA CYS A 432 1.18 7.37 -1.48
C CYS A 432 0.82 6.28 -0.47
N LEU A 433 0.48 5.10 -0.98
CA LEU A 433 0.05 3.95 -0.22
C LEU A 433 1.21 2.97 0.03
N ASP A 434 1.02 2.01 0.93
CA ASP A 434 1.92 0.85 1.13
C ASP A 434 2.00 -0.02 -0.12
N GLY A 435 0.91 -0.16 -0.85
CA GLY A 435 0.87 -1.02 -2.00
C GLY A 435 -0.35 -0.73 -2.87
N PRO A 436 -0.24 -0.94 -4.19
CA PRO A 436 -1.37 -0.79 -5.07
C PRO A 436 -2.33 -1.97 -4.97
N LYS A 437 -1.86 -3.20 -4.69
CA LYS A 437 -2.66 -4.44 -4.75
C LYS A 437 -3.62 -4.65 -3.57
N ARG A 438 -3.07 -4.69 -2.35
CA ARG A 438 -3.73 -5.05 -1.09
C ARG A 438 -3.43 -3.98 -0.05
N ASP A 439 -4.20 -3.95 1.03
CA ASP A 439 -4.25 -2.90 2.06
C ASP A 439 -4.64 -1.54 1.50
N ARG A 440 -3.82 -0.97 0.61
CA ARG A 440 -4.05 0.33 -0.05
C ARG A 440 -4.31 1.43 0.99
N LEU A 441 -3.46 1.47 2.01
CA LEU A 441 -3.51 2.44 3.10
C LEU A 441 -2.26 3.32 3.09
N VAL A 442 -2.37 4.51 3.66
CA VAL A 442 -1.20 5.33 3.97
C VAL A 442 -0.60 4.82 5.28
N TRP A 443 0.37 3.90 5.16
CA TRP A 443 1.16 3.45 6.29
C TRP A 443 2.36 4.38 6.54
N LEU A 444 2.52 4.87 7.77
CA LEU A 444 3.52 5.92 8.03
C LEU A 444 4.97 5.44 7.91
N GLY A 445 5.26 4.20 8.33
CA GLY A 445 6.59 3.59 8.20
C GLY A 445 6.99 3.39 6.74
N ASP A 446 6.08 2.85 5.94
CA ASP A 446 6.19 2.67 4.49
C ASP A 446 6.41 3.99 3.77
N PHE A 447 5.64 5.01 4.16
CA PHE A 447 5.71 6.33 3.55
C PHE A 447 7.07 6.99 3.75
N TYR A 448 7.78 6.73 4.86
CA TYR A 448 9.14 7.25 5.01
C TYR A 448 10.09 6.71 3.94
N ILE A 449 10.10 5.39 3.70
CA ILE A 449 10.94 4.82 2.63
C ILE A 449 10.47 5.32 1.26
N ALA A 450 9.16 5.38 1.03
CA ALA A 450 8.59 5.94 -0.19
C ALA A 450 9.05 7.40 -0.41
N ALA A 451 9.05 8.24 0.63
CA ALA A 451 9.48 9.64 0.61
C ALA A 451 10.95 9.79 0.19
N THR A 452 11.83 8.94 0.72
CA THR A 452 13.24 8.95 0.32
C THR A 452 13.40 8.61 -1.17
N SER A 453 12.62 7.64 -1.68
CA SER A 453 12.64 7.26 -3.09
C SER A 453 11.97 8.30 -4.00
N LEU A 454 10.85 8.91 -3.57
CA LEU A 454 10.17 10.01 -4.28
C LEU A 454 11.15 11.15 -4.57
N SER A 455 11.95 11.52 -3.56
CA SER A 455 12.90 12.64 -3.61
C SER A 455 14.07 12.43 -4.58
N VAL A 456 14.36 11.18 -4.97
CA VAL A 456 15.49 10.84 -5.86
C VAL A 456 15.06 10.18 -7.18
N SER A 457 13.76 10.15 -7.48
CA SER A 457 13.24 9.50 -8.69
C SER A 457 12.10 10.29 -9.35
N THR A 458 10.85 10.13 -8.90
CA THR A 458 9.70 10.77 -9.56
C THR A 458 9.58 12.26 -9.27
N ASN A 459 10.04 12.72 -8.10
CA ASN A 459 9.88 14.09 -7.59
C ASN A 459 8.42 14.57 -7.73
N ASP A 460 7.47 13.67 -7.48
CA ASP A 460 6.04 14.00 -7.41
C ASP A 460 5.73 14.63 -6.04
N TYR A 461 6.15 15.90 -5.90
CA TYR A 461 5.95 16.67 -4.67
C TYR A 461 4.47 16.94 -4.36
N ASP A 462 3.57 16.84 -5.33
CA ASP A 462 2.13 16.97 -5.08
C ASP A 462 1.62 15.79 -4.26
N VAL A 463 2.03 14.57 -4.60
CA VAL A 463 1.65 13.38 -3.81
C VAL A 463 2.40 13.36 -2.48
N PHE A 464 3.69 13.73 -2.45
CA PHE A 464 4.44 13.84 -1.21
C PHE A 464 3.74 14.78 -0.23
N ARG A 465 3.51 16.03 -0.64
CA ARG A 465 2.79 17.02 0.17
C ARG A 465 1.39 16.55 0.52
N GLY A 466 0.62 16.04 -0.45
CA GLY A 466 -0.74 15.57 -0.22
C GLY A 466 -0.84 14.46 0.83
N THR A 467 0.14 13.57 0.90
CA THR A 467 0.20 12.50 1.92
C THR A 467 0.44 13.07 3.31
N LEU A 468 1.33 14.07 3.44
CA LEU A 468 1.59 14.77 4.71
C LEU A 468 0.37 15.59 5.15
N GLU A 469 -0.24 16.35 4.23
CA GLU A 469 -1.45 17.14 4.45
C GLU A 469 -2.60 16.25 4.95
N SER A 470 -2.86 15.14 4.25
CA SER A 470 -3.88 14.17 4.66
C SER A 470 -3.59 13.63 6.06
N SER A 471 -2.34 13.27 6.34
CA SER A 471 -1.97 12.68 7.63
C SER A 471 -2.14 13.67 8.79
N LEU A 472 -1.74 14.94 8.61
CA LEU A 472 -1.94 16.00 9.60
C LEU A 472 -3.43 16.34 9.78
N ALA A 473 -4.19 16.40 8.69
CA ALA A 473 -5.62 16.71 8.73
C ALA A 473 -6.42 15.63 9.48
N HIS A 474 -5.93 14.40 9.51
CA HIS A 474 -6.53 13.28 10.24
C HIS A 474 -5.85 13.00 11.59
N ALA A 475 -4.92 13.85 12.05
CA ALA A 475 -4.27 13.68 13.34
C ALA A 475 -5.27 13.86 14.50
N SER A 476 -5.00 13.20 15.64
CA SER A 476 -5.79 13.39 16.85
C SER A 476 -5.76 14.87 17.26
N PRO A 477 -6.92 15.53 17.44
CA PRO A 477 -6.96 16.92 17.92
C PRO A 477 -6.43 17.05 19.35
N THR A 478 -6.52 15.97 20.14
CA THR A 478 -6.11 15.91 21.55
C THR A 478 -4.62 15.63 21.70
N THR A 479 -4.10 14.57 21.06
CA THR A 479 -2.70 14.15 21.26
C THR A 479 -1.77 14.67 20.18
N GLY A 480 -2.25 14.94 18.96
CA GLY A 480 -1.41 15.18 17.79
C GLY A 480 -0.98 13.90 17.06
N GLY A 481 -1.26 12.73 17.63
CA GLY A 481 -0.95 11.42 17.04
C GLY A 481 -1.62 11.23 15.68
N VAL A 482 -0.86 10.72 14.71
CA VAL A 482 -1.33 10.44 13.34
C VAL A 482 -1.64 8.95 13.22
N GLY A 483 -2.80 8.59 12.65
CA GLY A 483 -3.13 7.19 12.41
C GLY A 483 -2.05 6.47 11.59
N ILE A 484 -1.61 5.29 12.05
CA ILE A 484 -0.50 4.53 11.45
C ILE A 484 -0.78 4.01 10.05
N SER A 485 -2.07 3.93 9.65
CA SER A 485 -2.56 3.28 8.42
C SER A 485 -3.84 3.96 7.93
N ASN A 486 -3.77 5.19 7.41
CA ASN A 486 -4.98 5.97 7.09
C ASN A 486 -5.60 5.52 5.75
N PRO A 487 -6.91 5.18 5.71
CA PRO A 487 -7.62 4.98 4.46
C PRO A 487 -7.77 6.26 3.64
N MET A 488 -7.80 6.12 2.31
CA MET A 488 -7.91 7.25 1.39
C MET A 488 -9.31 7.91 1.36
N GLY A 489 -10.36 7.15 1.64
CA GLY A 489 -11.75 7.58 1.45
C GLY A 489 -12.39 8.29 2.64
N ILE A 490 -11.58 8.80 3.58
CA ILE A 490 -12.06 9.38 4.83
C ILE A 490 -12.22 10.89 4.70
N ASP A 491 -13.35 11.39 5.19
CA ASP A 491 -13.58 12.80 5.46
C ASP A 491 -12.97 13.18 6.83
N THR A 492 -12.27 14.31 6.88
CA THR A 492 -11.54 14.77 8.07
C THR A 492 -12.44 14.94 9.29
N LYS A 493 -13.75 15.18 9.11
CA LYS A 493 -14.71 15.24 10.22
C LYS A 493 -14.83 13.93 11.00
N TYR A 494 -14.47 12.80 10.37
CA TYR A 494 -14.49 11.46 10.97
C TYR A 494 -13.12 10.97 11.42
N ALA A 495 -12.06 11.79 11.30
CA ALA A 495 -10.70 11.40 11.68
C ALA A 495 -10.62 10.78 13.09
N GLN A 496 -11.37 11.33 14.06
CA GLN A 496 -11.37 10.84 15.43
C GLN A 496 -11.86 9.38 15.56
N ALA A 497 -12.83 8.94 14.74
CA ALA A 497 -13.30 7.56 14.74
C ALA A 497 -12.18 6.58 14.33
N TYR A 498 -11.33 7.00 13.40
CA TYR A 498 -10.20 6.19 12.93
C TYR A 498 -9.01 6.25 13.88
N VAL A 499 -8.66 7.41 14.45
CA VAL A 499 -7.51 7.51 15.36
C VAL A 499 -7.77 6.86 16.73
N SER A 500 -9.03 6.83 17.19
CA SER A 500 -9.41 6.24 18.49
C SER A 500 -9.42 4.71 18.56
N THR A 501 -9.14 4.01 17.45
CA THR A 501 -9.33 2.55 17.34
C THR A 501 -8.02 1.75 17.29
N GLY A 502 -7.00 2.16 18.04
CA GLY A 502 -5.71 1.47 18.09
C GLY A 502 -4.72 1.93 17.01
N SER A 503 -5.12 2.88 16.17
CA SER A 503 -4.31 3.45 15.08
C SER A 503 -3.06 4.21 15.52
N LEU A 504 -2.70 4.23 16.80
CA LEU A 504 -1.45 4.82 17.32
C LEU A 504 -0.52 3.76 17.96
N ILE A 505 -0.83 2.47 17.80
CA ILE A 505 -0.15 1.38 18.51
C ILE A 505 1.32 1.24 18.12
N LEU A 506 1.66 1.37 16.83
CA LEU A 506 3.05 1.40 16.36
C LEU A 506 3.58 2.81 16.52
N SER A 507 4.20 3.08 17.68
CA SER A 507 4.62 4.44 18.01
C SER A 507 5.83 4.89 17.20
N ASP A 508 6.69 3.96 16.76
CA ASP A 508 7.88 4.28 15.96
C ASP A 508 7.52 4.78 14.55
N TYR A 509 6.32 4.44 14.06
CA TYR A 509 5.76 4.97 12.82
C TYR A 509 5.43 6.47 12.92
N GLN A 510 5.21 6.98 14.14
CA GLN A 510 5.03 8.41 14.38
C GLN A 510 6.34 9.17 14.15
N LEU A 511 7.47 8.54 14.49
CA LEU A 511 8.81 9.05 14.24
C LEU A 511 9.13 9.05 12.75
N ASP A 512 8.74 7.99 12.02
CA ASP A 512 8.86 7.91 10.56
C ASP A 512 8.04 9.01 9.85
N PHE A 513 6.84 9.33 10.35
CA PHE A 513 6.06 10.46 9.85
C PHE A 513 6.78 11.80 10.04
N LEU A 514 7.33 12.06 11.23
CA LEU A 514 8.12 13.28 11.48
C LEU A 514 9.38 13.34 10.61
N ASN A 515 10.06 12.21 10.38
CA ASN A 515 11.19 12.14 9.46
C ASN A 515 10.77 12.34 8.00
N SER A 516 9.56 11.94 7.61
CA SER A 516 9.00 12.22 6.29
C SER A 516 8.71 13.72 6.11
N VAL A 517 8.28 14.41 7.17
CA VAL A 517 8.15 15.88 7.17
C VAL A 517 9.52 16.54 6.96
N HIS A 518 10.56 16.09 7.67
CA HIS A 518 11.93 16.58 7.45
C HIS A 518 12.39 16.34 6.01
N ASN A 519 12.20 15.13 5.48
CA ASN A 519 12.59 14.80 4.12
C ASN A 519 11.85 15.65 3.06
N TYR A 520 10.57 15.97 3.28
CA TYR A 520 9.84 16.90 2.41
C TYR A 520 10.48 18.29 2.39
N ILE A 521 10.81 18.85 3.56
CA ILE A 521 11.46 20.15 3.66
C ILE A 521 12.86 20.11 3.07
N GLU A 522 13.64 19.07 3.33
CA GLU A 522 14.96 18.87 2.74
C GLU A 522 14.90 18.84 1.21
N ALA A 523 13.93 18.13 0.63
CA ALA A 523 13.79 18.01 -0.82
C ALA A 523 13.23 19.27 -1.50
N THR A 524 12.35 20.02 -0.83
CA THR A 524 11.57 21.10 -1.47
C THR A 524 11.94 22.51 -1.03
N GLY A 525 12.52 22.67 0.17
CA GLY A 525 12.72 23.98 0.79
C GLY A 525 11.42 24.72 1.12
N ASP A 526 10.27 24.04 1.21
CA ASP A 526 8.95 24.66 1.41
C ASP A 526 8.74 25.16 2.86
N LEU A 527 9.45 26.24 3.21
CA LEU A 527 9.37 26.87 4.54
C LEU A 527 8.01 27.50 4.83
N PHE A 528 7.23 27.84 3.79
CA PHE A 528 5.88 28.35 3.95
C PHE A 528 4.96 27.27 4.49
N TRP A 529 5.00 26.07 3.88
CA TRP A 529 4.26 24.91 4.36
C TRP A 529 4.67 24.54 5.78
N LEU A 530 5.98 24.50 6.07
CA LEU A 530 6.49 24.19 7.41
C LEU A 530 5.90 25.13 8.46
N LYS A 531 5.96 26.44 8.23
CA LYS A 531 5.48 27.46 9.18
C LYS A 531 3.97 27.37 9.41
N ASN A 532 3.19 27.11 8.37
CA ASN A 532 1.74 26.97 8.49
C ASN A 532 1.31 25.71 9.26
N HIS A 533 2.13 24.65 9.22
CA HIS A 533 1.84 23.38 9.90
C HIS A 533 2.63 23.19 11.20
N TRP A 534 3.49 24.14 11.57
CA TRP A 534 4.41 23.98 12.70
C TRP A 534 3.69 23.62 14.00
N THR A 535 2.56 24.26 14.31
CA THR A 535 1.78 23.94 15.51
C THR A 535 1.26 22.49 15.53
N ALA A 536 0.84 21.94 14.39
CA ALA A 536 0.41 20.54 14.32
C ALA A 536 1.61 19.59 14.48
N ILE A 537 2.73 19.93 13.84
CA ILE A 537 4.00 19.18 13.96
C ILE A 537 4.49 19.18 15.43
N GLN A 538 4.43 20.32 16.13
CA GLN A 538 4.80 20.42 17.55
C GLN A 538 3.95 19.54 18.45
N LYS A 539 2.64 19.43 18.21
CA LYS A 539 1.77 18.50 18.95
C LYS A 539 2.24 17.06 18.77
N GLN A 540 2.59 16.69 17.54
CA GLN A 540 3.07 15.35 17.24
C GLN A 540 4.46 15.05 17.85
N ILE A 541 5.35 16.05 17.89
CA ILE A 541 6.63 15.95 18.60
C ILE A 541 6.39 15.77 20.11
N ALA A 542 5.45 16.52 20.69
CA ALA A 542 5.09 16.42 22.10
C ALA A 542 4.50 15.04 22.43
N PHE A 543 3.62 14.50 21.58
CA PHE A 543 3.10 13.14 21.69
C PHE A 543 4.23 12.11 21.74
N SER A 544 5.16 12.16 20.77
CA SER A 544 6.29 11.24 20.70
C SER A 544 7.22 11.38 21.90
N THR A 545 7.47 12.62 22.37
CA THR A 545 8.33 12.90 23.52
C THR A 545 7.73 12.45 24.85
N SER A 546 6.39 12.38 24.95
CA SER A 546 5.71 11.90 26.16
C SER A 546 6.02 10.43 26.50
N MET A 547 6.59 9.67 25.55
CA MET A 547 6.96 8.26 25.70
C MET A 547 8.43 8.07 26.11
N VAL A 548 9.18 9.14 26.35
CA VAL A 548 10.52 9.04 26.95
C VAL A 548 10.39 8.65 28.42
N ASN A 549 11.06 7.58 28.82
CA ASN A 549 11.12 7.20 30.23
C ASN A 549 12.03 8.19 30.97
N THR A 550 11.51 8.83 32.01
CA THR A 550 12.24 9.87 32.74
C THR A 550 13.41 9.35 33.56
N GLU A 551 13.41 8.07 33.94
CA GLU A 551 14.49 7.44 34.71
C GLU A 551 15.64 6.98 33.81
N THR A 552 15.33 6.30 32.71
CA THR A 552 16.34 5.73 31.80
C THR A 552 16.75 6.70 30.70
N GLN A 553 15.94 7.73 30.39
CA GLN A 553 16.07 8.62 29.23
C GLN A 553 15.97 7.92 27.87
N LEU A 554 15.64 6.63 27.86
CA LEU A 554 15.36 5.86 26.65
C LEU A 554 13.90 6.05 26.22
N TRP A 555 13.64 5.85 24.94
CA TRP A 555 12.30 5.97 24.39
C TRP A 555 11.54 4.64 24.55
N ALA A 556 10.47 4.66 25.33
CA ALA A 556 9.79 3.48 25.86
C ALA A 556 8.27 3.52 25.60
N PRO A 557 7.83 3.48 24.33
CA PRO A 557 6.42 3.39 23.98
C PRO A 557 5.83 2.03 24.38
N MET A 558 4.52 1.85 24.18
CA MET A 558 3.89 0.54 24.41
C MET A 558 4.31 -0.51 23.38
N ASN A 559 4.30 -0.16 22.09
CA ASN A 559 4.67 -1.07 21.00
C ASN A 559 5.44 -0.33 19.90
N VAL A 560 6.30 -1.07 19.21
CA VAL A 560 7.08 -0.62 18.05
C VAL A 560 7.13 -1.73 17.01
N PHE A 561 7.34 -1.35 15.75
CA PHE A 561 7.68 -2.29 14.68
C PHE A 561 9.18 -2.56 14.63
N LYS A 562 10.01 -1.51 14.76
CA LYS A 562 11.47 -1.59 14.64
C LYS A 562 12.16 -1.80 15.99
N GLY A 563 12.47 -3.07 16.31
CA GLY A 563 13.20 -3.44 17.52
C GLY A 563 12.28 -3.60 18.73
N ALA A 564 12.70 -3.10 19.90
CA ALA A 564 11.94 -3.22 21.14
C ALA A 564 11.69 -1.85 21.80
N PRO A 565 10.60 -1.68 22.59
CA PRO A 565 10.47 -0.54 23.48
C PRO A 565 11.65 -0.45 24.45
N ASN A 566 12.10 0.77 24.78
CA ASN A 566 13.30 0.98 25.62
C ASN A 566 14.56 0.33 25.01
N GLY A 567 14.55 0.08 23.69
CA GLY A 567 15.57 -0.62 22.95
C GLY A 567 16.46 0.30 22.12
N THR A 568 17.49 -0.29 21.50
CA THR A 568 18.49 0.49 20.74
C THR A 568 17.86 1.10 19.50
N SER A 569 17.19 0.30 18.68
CA SER A 569 16.55 0.76 17.44
C SER A 569 15.57 1.90 17.71
N SER A 570 14.58 1.70 18.59
CA SER A 570 13.53 2.68 18.86
C SER A 570 14.07 3.98 19.47
N SER A 571 15.00 3.90 20.43
CA SER A 571 15.61 5.06 21.07
C SER A 571 16.53 5.81 20.12
N SER A 572 17.26 5.11 19.26
CA SER A 572 18.12 5.72 18.25
C SER A 572 17.30 6.40 17.16
N GLN A 573 16.19 5.80 16.72
CA GLN A 573 15.25 6.45 15.81
C GLN A 573 14.69 7.74 16.43
N TYR A 574 14.33 7.73 17.72
CA TYR A 574 13.91 8.93 18.43
C TYR A 574 15.01 10.01 18.45
N VAL A 575 16.26 9.65 18.72
CA VAL A 575 17.41 10.58 18.65
C VAL A 575 17.51 11.23 17.27
N TRP A 576 17.44 10.42 16.22
CA TRP A 576 17.49 10.89 14.83
C TRP A 576 16.32 11.85 14.53
N THR A 577 15.10 11.48 14.88
CA THR A 577 13.92 12.33 14.71
C THR A 577 14.04 13.64 15.45
N MET A 578 14.48 13.64 16.71
CA MET A 578 14.60 14.87 17.49
C MET A 578 15.70 15.81 16.95
N ARG A 579 16.77 15.26 16.35
CA ARG A 579 17.78 16.06 15.62
C ARG A 579 17.19 16.70 14.37
N ASN A 580 16.44 15.94 13.58
CA ASN A 580 15.73 16.46 12.41
C ASN A 580 14.71 17.55 12.79
N MET A 581 13.93 17.31 13.85
CA MET A 581 12.93 18.27 14.34
C MET A 581 13.56 19.52 14.95
N ALA A 582 14.75 19.43 15.54
CA ALA A 582 15.50 20.60 15.98
C ALA A 582 15.89 21.50 14.79
N GLN A 583 16.33 20.91 13.67
CA GLN A 583 16.63 21.65 12.44
C GLN A 583 15.37 22.32 11.90
N LEU A 584 14.24 21.61 11.83
CA LEU A 584 12.98 22.19 11.37
C LEU A 584 12.46 23.29 12.30
N ALA A 585 12.61 23.15 13.62
CA ALA A 585 12.23 24.17 14.59
C ALA A 585 12.98 25.49 14.36
N ALA A 586 14.29 25.43 14.13
CA ALA A 586 15.08 26.62 13.80
C ALA A 586 14.59 27.27 12.49
N LEU A 587 14.30 26.48 11.46
CA LEU A 587 13.75 26.98 10.18
C LEU A 587 12.34 27.57 10.30
N ALA A 588 11.55 27.06 11.24
CA ALA A 588 10.24 27.61 11.60
C ALA A 588 10.35 28.91 12.43
N GLY A 589 11.54 29.25 12.94
CA GLY A 589 11.79 30.42 13.80
C GLY A 589 11.57 30.14 15.30
N ASP A 590 11.54 28.88 15.71
CA ASP A 590 11.34 28.42 17.09
C ASP A 590 12.65 27.89 17.70
N GLU A 591 13.57 28.80 17.99
CA GLU A 591 14.89 28.51 18.56
C GLU A 591 14.84 27.83 19.93
N ALA A 592 13.77 28.10 20.70
CA ALA A 592 13.56 27.49 22.02
C ALA A 592 13.27 26.00 21.88
N SER A 593 12.33 25.63 20.99
CA SER A 593 12.06 24.23 20.66
C SER A 593 13.28 23.56 20.02
N ALA A 594 13.99 24.24 19.10
CA ALA A 594 15.21 23.71 18.49
C ALA A 594 16.27 23.30 19.53
N SER A 595 16.49 24.17 20.51
CA SER A 595 17.41 23.92 21.63
C SER A 595 16.93 22.78 22.52
N SER A 596 15.64 22.75 22.87
CA SER A 596 15.05 21.70 23.71
C SER A 596 15.12 20.32 23.06
N TYR A 597 14.77 20.23 21.78
CA TYR A 597 14.80 18.96 21.03
C TYR A 597 16.22 18.43 20.88
N SER A 598 17.20 19.31 20.62
CA SER A 598 18.62 18.95 20.57
C SER A 598 19.12 18.41 21.92
N GLN A 599 18.72 19.03 23.03
CA GLN A 599 19.10 18.57 24.38
C GLN A 599 18.51 17.20 24.69
N GLN A 600 17.23 16.98 24.39
CA GLN A 600 16.58 15.68 24.60
C GLN A 600 17.22 14.58 23.73
N ALA A 601 17.52 14.87 22.47
CA ALA A 601 18.23 13.93 21.60
C ALA A 601 19.59 13.52 22.18
N ASN A 602 20.34 14.47 22.74
CA ASN A 602 21.64 14.19 23.35
C ASN A 602 21.51 13.36 24.63
N ALA A 603 20.51 13.63 25.48
CA ALA A 603 20.24 12.84 26.67
C ALA A 603 19.92 11.38 26.34
N THR A 604 19.02 11.15 25.37
CA THR A 604 18.67 9.79 24.91
C THR A 604 19.85 9.10 24.23
N ALA A 605 20.64 9.80 23.41
CA ALA A 605 21.85 9.23 22.79
C ALA A 605 22.89 8.77 23.83
N GLN A 606 23.06 9.53 24.91
CA GLN A 606 23.92 9.13 26.03
C GLN A 606 23.36 7.89 26.73
N ALA A 607 22.05 7.83 26.98
CA ALA A 607 21.40 6.68 27.58
C ALA A 607 21.57 5.40 26.76
N VAL A 608 21.36 5.45 25.44
CA VAL A 608 21.59 4.28 24.55
C VAL A 608 23.03 3.79 24.68
N ASN A 609 24.00 4.69 24.64
CA ASN A 609 25.42 4.35 24.76
C ASN A 609 25.82 3.79 26.12
N MET A 610 25.18 4.22 27.21
CA MET A 610 25.49 3.75 28.56
C MET A 610 24.78 2.44 28.92
N LEU A 611 23.52 2.28 28.47
CA LEU A 611 22.65 1.20 28.94
C LEU A 611 22.55 0.04 27.96
N LEU A 612 22.79 0.27 26.66
CA LEU A 612 22.49 -0.71 25.61
C LEU A 612 23.72 -1.18 24.84
N PHE A 613 24.87 -0.49 24.89
CA PHE A 613 26.09 -1.02 24.27
C PHE A 613 26.70 -2.14 25.13
N ASN A 614 26.66 -3.37 24.61
CA ASN A 614 27.24 -4.52 25.30
C ASN A 614 28.69 -4.73 24.85
N THR A 615 29.65 -4.45 25.74
CA THR A 615 31.08 -4.59 25.45
C THR A 615 31.53 -6.05 25.28
N THR A 616 30.75 -7.02 25.74
CA THR A 616 31.08 -8.46 25.61
C THR A 616 30.75 -8.97 24.21
N THR A 617 29.58 -8.60 23.67
CA THR A 617 29.20 -8.95 22.29
C THR A 617 29.78 -7.98 21.27
N GLY A 618 30.21 -6.79 21.72
CA GLY A 618 30.70 -5.73 20.84
C GLY A 618 29.59 -5.07 20.01
N SER A 619 28.32 -5.24 20.42
CA SER A 619 27.15 -4.71 19.72
C SER A 619 26.17 -4.06 20.68
N TYR A 620 25.29 -3.22 20.15
CA TYR A 620 24.14 -2.75 20.91
C TYR A 620 23.12 -3.87 21.10
N ALA A 621 22.52 -3.91 22.28
CA ALA A 621 21.49 -4.85 22.69
C ALA A 621 20.10 -4.43 22.16
N ILE A 622 19.22 -5.40 21.93
CA ILE A 622 17.83 -5.18 21.51
C ILE A 622 17.12 -4.31 22.56
N SER A 623 17.31 -4.58 23.85
CA SER A 623 16.74 -3.79 24.95
C SER A 623 17.55 -3.92 26.23
N THR A 624 17.15 -3.20 27.28
CA THR A 624 17.76 -3.32 28.62
C THR A 624 17.58 -4.69 29.26
N VAL A 625 16.71 -5.55 28.73
CA VAL A 625 16.44 -6.90 29.25
C VAL A 625 16.78 -8.02 28.26
N ASP A 626 17.10 -7.66 27.01
CA ASP A 626 17.50 -8.60 25.96
C ASP A 626 18.86 -8.20 25.39
N GLY A 627 19.89 -8.95 25.79
CA GLY A 627 21.28 -8.73 25.37
C GLY A 627 21.63 -9.23 23.96
N ASN A 628 20.68 -9.82 23.22
CA ASN A 628 20.82 -10.12 21.81
C ASN A 628 20.94 -8.85 20.97
N TYR A 629 21.32 -8.97 19.70
CA TYR A 629 21.47 -7.85 18.78
C TYR A 629 20.70 -8.07 17.48
N SER A 630 20.26 -7.00 16.85
CA SER A 630 19.58 -7.00 15.55
C SER A 630 20.30 -6.10 14.55
N TYR A 631 20.13 -6.34 13.24
CA TYR A 631 20.71 -5.43 12.25
C TYR A 631 19.97 -4.08 12.20
N ILE A 632 18.72 -4.02 12.67
CA ILE A 632 17.98 -2.75 12.76
C ILE A 632 18.50 -1.88 13.91
N ASP A 633 18.94 -2.49 15.04
CA ASP A 633 19.66 -1.76 16.10
C ASP A 633 20.98 -1.18 15.57
N MET A 634 21.71 -1.95 14.77
CA MET A 634 22.93 -1.48 14.12
C MET A 634 22.64 -0.32 13.16
N ALA A 635 21.63 -0.47 12.31
CA ALA A 635 21.26 0.54 11.32
C ALA A 635 20.80 1.85 11.98
N MET A 636 19.86 1.78 12.92
CA MET A 636 19.33 2.97 13.59
C MET A 636 20.37 3.67 14.46
N SER A 637 21.26 2.94 15.15
CA SER A 637 22.33 3.56 15.93
C SER A 637 23.34 4.32 15.05
N ILE A 638 23.58 3.84 13.82
CA ILE A 638 24.44 4.53 12.83
C ILE A 638 23.72 5.73 12.22
N ILE A 639 22.49 5.55 11.70
CA ILE A 639 21.69 6.63 11.07
C ILE A 639 21.49 7.79 12.03
N SER A 640 21.21 7.48 13.29
CA SER A 640 21.04 8.51 14.32
C SER A 640 22.34 9.19 14.73
N GLY A 641 23.51 8.62 14.43
CA GLY A 641 24.82 9.08 14.90
C GLY A 641 25.07 8.78 16.39
N VAL A 642 24.39 7.79 16.98
CA VAL A 642 24.65 7.30 18.34
C VAL A 642 25.89 6.40 18.37
N SER A 643 26.03 5.53 17.37
CA SER A 643 27.19 4.67 17.15
C SER A 643 28.19 5.39 16.25
N THR A 644 29.44 5.48 16.70
CA THR A 644 30.55 6.07 15.94
C THR A 644 31.86 5.31 16.20
N GLY A 645 32.82 5.42 15.27
CA GLY A 645 34.17 4.86 15.41
C GLY A 645 34.17 3.36 15.74
N ASP A 646 34.98 2.97 16.72
CA ASP A 646 35.17 1.57 17.14
C ASP A 646 33.86 0.83 17.46
N ARG A 647 32.84 1.53 17.99
CA ARG A 647 31.54 0.91 18.27
C ARG A 647 30.82 0.51 16.99
N THR A 648 30.89 1.36 15.96
CA THR A 648 30.34 1.08 14.63
C THR A 648 31.04 -0.12 14.00
N ASP A 649 32.37 -0.14 14.04
CA ASP A 649 33.14 -1.24 13.46
C ASP A 649 32.88 -2.56 14.20
N SER A 650 32.85 -2.52 15.52
CA SER A 650 32.60 -3.68 16.38
C SER A 650 31.23 -4.30 16.16
N GLN A 651 30.16 -3.48 16.08
CA GLN A 651 28.82 -4.03 15.86
C GLN A 651 28.65 -4.60 14.45
N LEU A 652 29.19 -3.92 13.43
CA LEU A 652 29.09 -4.38 12.04
C LEU A 652 29.92 -5.64 11.78
N ALA A 653 30.94 -5.91 12.60
CA ALA A 653 31.63 -7.20 12.59
C ALA A 653 30.72 -8.39 12.94
N GLN A 654 29.58 -8.14 13.61
CA GLN A 654 28.59 -9.16 13.92
C GLN A 654 27.59 -9.39 12.77
N LEU A 655 27.49 -8.50 11.79
CA LEU A 655 26.44 -8.57 10.77
C LEU A 655 26.48 -9.87 9.94
N ASP A 656 27.67 -10.41 9.70
CA ASP A 656 27.85 -11.67 8.97
C ASP A 656 27.21 -12.88 9.70
N SER A 657 27.05 -12.83 11.02
CA SER A 657 26.38 -13.89 11.81
C SER A 657 24.88 -13.97 11.54
N LEU A 658 24.29 -12.88 11.04
CA LEU A 658 22.86 -12.78 10.75
C LEU A 658 22.52 -13.18 9.31
N ARG A 659 23.50 -13.50 8.44
CA ARG A 659 23.25 -13.83 7.04
C ARG A 659 22.32 -15.02 6.90
N PHE A 660 21.30 -14.88 6.06
CA PHE A 660 20.36 -15.96 5.79
C PHE A 660 19.68 -15.79 4.42
N GLY A 661 19.87 -16.77 3.55
CA GLY A 661 19.42 -16.69 2.16
C GLY A 661 19.97 -15.42 1.47
N PRO A 662 19.13 -14.66 0.77
CA PRO A 662 19.56 -13.44 0.09
C PRO A 662 19.69 -12.21 1.00
N GLY A 663 19.44 -12.32 2.31
CA GLY A 663 19.42 -11.19 3.25
C GLY A 663 19.94 -11.55 4.64
N TYR A 664 19.30 -10.97 5.67
CA TYR A 664 19.67 -11.15 7.06
C TYR A 664 18.46 -11.54 7.92
N LEU A 665 18.66 -12.42 8.89
CA LEU A 665 17.75 -12.62 10.01
C LEU A 665 17.67 -11.34 10.82
N GLU A 666 16.48 -11.03 11.35
CA GLU A 666 16.25 -9.77 12.07
C GLU A 666 17.20 -9.60 13.25
N GLY A 667 17.48 -10.66 14.02
CA GLY A 667 18.46 -10.60 15.10
C GLY A 667 19.02 -11.95 15.54
N SER A 668 20.00 -11.91 16.44
CA SER A 668 20.84 -13.04 16.84
C SER A 668 20.09 -14.17 17.56
N ALA A 669 18.89 -13.90 18.06
CA ALA A 669 18.02 -14.90 18.69
C ALA A 669 17.06 -15.58 17.70
N VAL A 670 16.92 -15.05 16.49
CA VAL A 670 15.99 -15.57 15.48
C VAL A 670 16.59 -16.81 14.84
N VAL A 671 15.82 -17.91 14.79
CA VAL A 671 16.21 -19.13 14.10
C VAL A 671 15.56 -19.14 12.72
N GLY A 672 16.38 -19.10 11.66
CA GLY A 672 15.90 -19.11 10.29
C GLY A 672 15.22 -20.43 9.89
N SER A 673 14.20 -20.32 9.05
CA SER A 673 13.47 -21.40 8.41
C SER A 673 13.14 -21.02 6.96
N ASN A 674 12.65 -21.97 6.15
CA ASN A 674 12.24 -21.66 4.77
C ASN A 674 11.09 -20.65 4.68
N ASP A 675 10.29 -20.51 5.74
CA ASP A 675 9.16 -19.58 5.81
C ASP A 675 9.56 -18.22 6.45
N THR A 676 10.85 -17.99 6.68
CA THR A 676 11.34 -16.72 7.23
C THR A 676 11.16 -15.59 6.22
N THR A 677 10.49 -14.51 6.62
CA THR A 677 10.25 -13.37 5.75
C THR A 677 11.37 -12.34 5.89
N LEU A 678 12.22 -12.23 4.88
CA LEU A 678 13.25 -11.19 4.83
C LEU A 678 12.61 -9.89 4.36
N ALA A 679 12.83 -8.80 5.10
CA ALA A 679 12.15 -7.52 4.89
C ALA A 679 13.05 -6.49 4.17
N PRO A 680 12.77 -6.17 2.89
CA PRO A 680 13.34 -5.00 2.21
C PRO A 680 13.15 -3.68 2.97
N TYR A 681 12.06 -3.53 3.73
CA TYR A 681 11.80 -2.37 4.58
C TYR A 681 12.94 -2.11 5.58
N LEU A 682 13.23 -3.08 6.44
CA LEU A 682 14.28 -2.97 7.45
C LEU A 682 15.68 -2.95 6.79
N SER A 683 15.87 -3.74 5.73
CA SER A 683 17.13 -3.77 4.98
C SER A 683 17.42 -2.43 4.29
N GLY A 684 16.40 -1.64 3.95
CA GLY A 684 16.55 -0.30 3.39
C GLY A 684 17.25 0.67 4.35
N TYR A 685 16.91 0.61 5.64
CA TYR A 685 17.63 1.36 6.67
C TYR A 685 19.06 0.83 6.86
N LEU A 686 19.28 -0.48 6.76
CA LEU A 686 20.63 -1.04 6.81
C LEU A 686 21.48 -0.55 5.63
N LEU A 687 20.93 -0.51 4.40
CA LEU A 687 21.63 0.07 3.24
C LEU A 687 22.03 1.52 3.48
N GLU A 688 21.13 2.34 4.01
CA GLU A 688 21.41 3.73 4.34
C GLU A 688 22.53 3.83 5.38
N ALA A 689 22.46 3.05 6.47
CA ALA A 689 23.48 3.02 7.50
C ALA A 689 24.86 2.61 6.96
N LEU A 690 24.93 1.54 6.16
CA LEU A 690 26.16 1.07 5.53
C LEU A 690 26.74 2.12 4.57
N GLY A 691 25.88 2.83 3.84
CA GLY A 691 26.27 3.94 2.98
C GLY A 691 26.88 5.11 3.76
N ILE A 692 26.26 5.51 4.88
CA ILE A 692 26.77 6.58 5.76
C ILE A 692 28.20 6.29 6.22
N VAL A 693 28.53 5.03 6.52
CA VAL A 693 29.84 4.61 7.05
C VAL A 693 30.77 3.98 6.01
N GLY A 694 30.40 4.02 4.72
CA GLY A 694 31.26 3.57 3.62
C GLY A 694 31.51 2.06 3.58
N ARG A 695 30.56 1.24 4.02
CA ARG A 695 30.69 -0.23 4.12
C ARG A 695 30.22 -0.94 2.85
N SER A 696 30.97 -0.69 1.77
CA SER A 696 30.66 -1.17 0.42
C SER A 696 30.42 -2.68 0.32
N LYS A 697 31.22 -3.50 1.01
CA LYS A 697 31.12 -4.98 0.92
C LYS A 697 29.74 -5.48 1.37
N GLU A 698 29.25 -4.94 2.48
CA GLU A 698 27.95 -5.28 3.04
C GLU A 698 26.79 -4.71 2.19
N MET A 699 26.97 -3.51 1.61
CA MET A 699 26.00 -2.97 0.64
C MET A 699 25.88 -3.86 -0.60
N LEU A 700 27.02 -4.28 -1.16
CA LEU A 700 27.07 -5.17 -2.32
C LEU A 700 26.34 -6.49 -2.04
N PHE A 701 26.51 -7.08 -0.85
CA PHE A 701 25.77 -8.29 -0.49
C PHE A 701 24.26 -8.10 -0.63
N LEU A 702 23.69 -7.02 -0.10
CA LEU A 702 22.26 -6.76 -0.20
C LEU A 702 21.79 -6.49 -1.65
N LEU A 703 22.55 -5.69 -2.40
CA LEU A 703 22.22 -5.37 -3.80
C LEU A 703 22.30 -6.61 -4.70
N ASP A 704 23.35 -7.40 -4.57
CA ASP A 704 23.60 -8.61 -5.38
C ASP A 704 22.71 -9.79 -5.00
N ASN A 705 22.04 -9.74 -3.83
CA ASN A 705 21.21 -10.83 -3.35
C ASN A 705 19.75 -10.37 -3.15
N LEU A 706 19.41 -9.72 -2.04
CA LEU A 706 18.02 -9.38 -1.68
C LEU A 706 17.28 -8.63 -2.78
N TRP A 707 17.85 -7.53 -3.28
CA TRP A 707 17.20 -6.73 -4.33
C TRP A 707 17.28 -7.35 -5.71
N THR A 708 18.33 -8.14 -5.98
CA THR A 708 18.46 -8.89 -7.23
C THR A 708 17.31 -9.88 -7.43
N MET A 709 16.82 -10.54 -6.36
CA MET A 709 15.66 -11.45 -6.45
C MET A 709 14.41 -10.76 -7.00
N MET A 710 14.21 -9.49 -6.65
CA MET A 710 13.04 -8.70 -7.09
C MET A 710 13.22 -8.13 -8.51
N ALA A 711 14.46 -7.85 -8.91
CA ALA A 711 14.80 -7.22 -10.19
C ALA A 711 15.02 -8.23 -11.34
N GLN A 712 15.21 -9.50 -11.03
CA GLN A 712 15.45 -10.56 -12.01
C GLN A 712 14.17 -10.87 -12.81
N PRO A 713 14.23 -10.93 -14.16
CA PRO A 713 13.09 -11.37 -14.96
C PRO A 713 12.66 -12.80 -14.61
N GLY A 714 11.35 -13.00 -14.44
CA GLY A 714 10.78 -14.29 -14.08
C GLY A 714 9.26 -14.22 -13.97
N GLU A 715 8.64 -15.27 -13.43
CA GLU A 715 7.18 -15.37 -13.26
C GLU A 715 6.64 -14.40 -12.19
N ASN A 716 7.47 -14.08 -11.20
CA ASN A 716 7.17 -13.15 -10.10
C ASN A 716 7.75 -11.74 -10.33
N TYR A 717 8.46 -11.52 -11.44
CA TYR A 717 8.93 -10.17 -11.77
C TYR A 717 7.74 -9.23 -11.99
N SER A 718 7.65 -8.18 -11.19
CA SER A 718 6.60 -7.16 -11.29
C SER A 718 7.11 -5.87 -11.91
N GLY A 719 8.44 -5.67 -11.92
CA GLY A 719 9.08 -4.38 -12.15
C GLY A 719 9.04 -3.44 -10.94
N GLY A 720 8.32 -3.78 -9.87
CA GLY A 720 8.29 -3.03 -8.61
C GLY A 720 9.08 -3.73 -7.50
N SER A 721 9.41 -3.00 -6.45
CA SER A 721 9.97 -3.56 -5.22
C SER A 721 8.93 -4.41 -4.48
N TRP A 722 9.35 -5.50 -3.84
CA TRP A 722 8.44 -6.42 -3.15
C TRP A 722 8.33 -6.11 -1.66
N GLU A 723 7.26 -6.64 -1.08
CA GLU A 723 6.96 -6.53 0.33
C GLU A 723 7.93 -7.38 1.19
N TYR A 724 8.04 -8.67 0.89
CA TYR A 724 8.94 -9.59 1.58
C TYR A 724 9.57 -10.56 0.59
N VAL A 725 10.70 -11.16 0.98
CA VAL A 725 11.41 -12.17 0.21
C VAL A 725 11.68 -13.39 1.10
N PHE A 726 11.37 -14.59 0.62
CA PHE A 726 11.76 -15.83 1.31
C PHE A 726 13.25 -16.11 1.12
N PRO A 727 13.87 -16.99 1.94
CA PRO A 727 15.27 -17.36 1.79
C PRO A 727 15.57 -18.06 0.46
N THR A 728 14.53 -18.58 -0.20
CA THR A 728 14.60 -19.19 -1.53
C THR A 728 14.66 -18.18 -2.67
N GLY A 729 14.41 -16.90 -2.41
CA GLY A 729 14.30 -15.84 -3.41
C GLY A 729 12.87 -15.58 -3.90
N GLU A 730 11.90 -16.39 -3.49
CA GLU A 730 10.48 -16.23 -3.84
C GLU A 730 9.79 -15.12 -3.01
N PRO A 731 8.61 -14.61 -3.44
CA PRO A 731 7.82 -13.67 -2.66
C PRO A 731 7.52 -14.17 -1.23
N GLY A 732 7.89 -13.38 -0.23
CA GLY A 732 7.99 -13.79 1.19
C GLY A 732 6.68 -14.02 1.96
N LEU A 733 5.53 -13.94 1.30
CA LEU A 733 4.19 -14.28 1.81
C LEU A 733 3.43 -15.11 0.77
N SER A 734 4.16 -15.82 -0.09
CA SER A 734 3.60 -16.53 -1.26
C SER A 734 2.80 -15.57 -2.16
N VAL A 735 1.68 -16.03 -2.74
CA VAL A 735 0.81 -15.19 -3.59
C VAL A 735 0.24 -13.95 -2.87
N PHE A 736 0.24 -13.94 -1.54
CA PHE A 736 -0.26 -12.80 -0.77
C PHE A 736 0.69 -11.58 -0.84
N THR A 737 1.99 -11.78 -1.02
CA THR A 737 3.02 -10.71 -1.07
C THR A 737 2.65 -9.62 -2.06
N SER A 738 2.68 -8.36 -1.64
CA SER A 738 2.66 -7.24 -2.60
C SER A 738 3.99 -7.17 -3.35
N LEU A 739 3.96 -7.31 -4.67
CA LEU A 739 5.14 -7.23 -5.54
C LEU A 739 5.39 -5.81 -6.05
N ALA A 740 4.67 -4.81 -5.52
CA ALA A 740 4.74 -3.42 -5.92
C ALA A 740 4.67 -2.49 -4.69
N HIS A 741 5.50 -2.75 -3.69
CA HIS A 741 5.42 -2.19 -2.36
C HIS A 741 6.54 -1.13 -2.15
N PRO A 742 6.24 0.18 -2.00
CA PRO A 742 7.24 1.23 -1.87
C PRO A 742 8.18 1.06 -0.67
N TRP A 743 7.79 0.35 0.39
CA TRP A 743 8.71 0.10 1.51
C TRP A 743 9.99 -0.66 1.11
N GLY A 744 10.02 -1.26 -0.09
CA GLY A 744 11.16 -2.02 -0.62
C GLY A 744 12.03 -1.17 -1.54
N SER A 745 11.71 0.11 -1.72
CA SER A 745 12.43 1.03 -2.61
C SER A 745 13.69 1.63 -1.99
N GLY A 746 14.13 1.20 -0.80
CA GLY A 746 15.33 1.73 -0.15
C GLY A 746 16.59 1.69 -1.02
N ALA A 747 16.74 0.67 -1.87
CA ALA A 747 17.87 0.59 -2.80
C ALA A 747 17.87 1.67 -3.89
N THR A 748 16.71 2.21 -4.29
CA THR A 748 16.64 3.35 -5.23
C THR A 748 17.34 4.56 -4.62
N ALA A 749 17.01 4.90 -3.37
CA ALA A 749 17.67 5.98 -2.63
C ALA A 749 19.15 5.67 -2.41
N ALA A 750 19.51 4.45 -1.99
CA ALA A 750 20.89 4.09 -1.72
C ALA A 750 21.79 4.16 -2.96
N LEU A 751 21.32 3.71 -4.13
CA LEU A 751 22.08 3.78 -5.38
C LEU A 751 22.30 5.23 -5.83
N THR A 752 21.27 6.08 -5.79
CA THR A 752 21.47 7.52 -6.08
C THR A 752 22.43 8.17 -5.08
N ARG A 753 22.22 7.91 -3.79
CA ARG A 753 22.99 8.56 -2.73
C ARG A 753 24.43 8.09 -2.67
N TYR A 754 24.71 6.81 -2.88
CA TYR A 754 26.01 6.22 -2.59
C TYR A 754 26.72 5.64 -3.81
N ALA A 755 26.02 5.08 -4.80
CA ALA A 755 26.65 4.62 -6.05
C ALA A 755 26.95 5.81 -6.98
N LEU A 756 25.94 6.65 -7.24
CA LEU A 756 26.18 7.94 -7.92
C LEU A 756 26.90 8.90 -6.97
N GLY A 757 26.56 8.89 -5.68
CA GLY A 757 27.29 9.66 -4.67
C GLY A 757 26.69 11.03 -4.37
N LEU A 758 25.49 11.35 -4.85
CA LEU A 758 24.89 12.67 -4.73
C LEU A 758 23.93 12.74 -3.52
N ARG A 759 24.21 13.64 -2.57
CA ARG A 759 23.45 13.77 -1.30
C ARG A 759 23.28 15.24 -0.90
N PRO A 760 22.16 15.62 -0.27
CA PRO A 760 22.01 16.96 0.30
C PRO A 760 22.84 17.09 1.59
N THR A 761 23.37 18.28 1.84
CA THR A 761 23.98 18.64 3.15
C THR A 761 23.34 19.89 3.75
N ALA A 762 22.41 20.51 3.03
CA ALA A 762 21.51 21.55 3.51
C ALA A 762 20.15 21.40 2.84
N ILE A 763 19.14 22.04 3.44
CA ILE A 763 17.77 22.10 2.92
C ILE A 763 17.75 22.62 1.48
N GLY A 764 16.90 22.03 0.63
CA GLY A 764 16.72 22.45 -0.76
C GLY A 764 17.91 22.16 -1.68
N TYR A 765 18.90 21.38 -1.23
CA TYR A 765 20.17 21.17 -1.93
C TYR A 765 20.98 22.46 -2.17
N ASP A 766 20.77 23.50 -1.36
CA ASP A 766 21.63 24.70 -1.37
C ASP A 766 23.10 24.33 -1.13
N GLN A 767 23.31 23.27 -0.33
CA GLN A 767 24.58 22.58 -0.20
C GLN A 767 24.40 21.09 -0.48
N TRP A 768 25.37 20.52 -1.17
CA TRP A 768 25.34 19.12 -1.59
C TRP A 768 26.73 18.49 -1.53
N THR A 769 26.76 17.16 -1.55
CA THR A 769 27.98 16.36 -1.63
C THR A 769 27.91 15.45 -2.85
N PHE A 770 29.03 15.35 -3.57
CA PHE A 770 29.26 14.37 -4.63
C PHE A 770 30.43 13.46 -4.22
N ALA A 771 30.09 12.33 -3.62
CA ALA A 771 31.03 11.41 -2.99
C ALA A 771 30.55 9.96 -3.22
N PRO A 772 30.87 9.37 -4.40
CA PRO A 772 30.53 7.99 -4.70
C PRO A 772 31.31 7.02 -3.80
N LEU A 773 30.72 5.87 -3.52
CA LEU A 773 31.38 4.73 -2.91
C LEU A 773 31.88 3.77 -4.01
N ASP A 774 32.98 3.07 -3.71
CA ASP A 774 33.41 1.96 -4.56
C ASP A 774 32.47 0.76 -4.36
N LEU A 775 31.57 0.56 -5.31
CA LEU A 775 30.64 -0.56 -5.38
C LEU A 775 30.95 -1.46 -6.58
N ALA A 776 32.24 -1.63 -6.90
CA ALA A 776 32.71 -2.42 -8.06
C ALA A 776 32.10 -1.94 -9.40
N LEU A 777 31.79 -0.65 -9.50
CA LEU A 777 31.26 0.00 -10.70
C LEU A 777 32.39 0.70 -11.47
N THR A 778 32.29 0.73 -12.79
CA THR A 778 33.25 1.44 -13.66
C THR A 778 32.76 2.83 -14.05
N HIS A 779 31.45 3.07 -13.98
CA HIS A 779 30.84 4.38 -14.16
C HIS A 779 29.46 4.41 -13.51
N ALA A 780 29.04 5.62 -13.13
CA ALA A 780 27.65 5.94 -12.84
C ALA A 780 27.33 7.38 -13.26
N SER A 781 26.09 7.62 -13.66
CA SER A 781 25.58 8.93 -14.05
C SER A 781 24.13 9.08 -13.66
N GLY A 782 23.69 10.31 -13.42
CA GLY A 782 22.32 10.60 -13.10
C GLY A 782 22.09 12.06 -12.79
N CYS A 783 20.86 12.37 -12.41
CA CYS A 783 20.47 13.69 -11.99
C CYS A 783 19.47 13.65 -10.84
N ILE A 784 19.45 14.72 -10.05
CA ILE A 784 18.40 14.98 -9.05
C ILE A 784 17.76 16.33 -9.37
N GLU A 785 16.43 16.32 -9.47
CA GLU A 785 15.61 17.54 -9.56
C GLU A 785 15.48 18.18 -8.18
N VAL A 786 15.95 19.42 -8.05
CA VAL A 786 15.95 20.20 -6.81
C VAL A 786 15.23 21.54 -7.02
N PRO A 787 14.84 22.27 -5.96
CA PRO A 787 14.08 23.52 -6.11
C PRO A 787 14.77 24.57 -6.96
N SER A 788 16.11 24.61 -6.95
CA SER A 788 16.93 25.56 -7.70
C SER A 788 17.23 25.13 -9.15
N GLY A 789 16.79 23.94 -9.57
CA GLY A 789 17.05 23.37 -10.89
C GLY A 789 17.52 21.92 -10.79
N GLU A 790 18.39 21.49 -11.69
CA GLU A 790 18.85 20.10 -11.75
C GLU A 790 20.32 20.00 -11.33
N ILE A 791 20.66 19.02 -10.49
CA ILE A 791 22.06 18.64 -10.23
C ILE A 791 22.37 17.36 -11.02
N LYS A 792 23.21 17.48 -12.04
CA LYS A 792 23.72 16.35 -12.83
C LYS A 792 25.07 15.92 -12.31
N ALA A 793 25.26 14.63 -12.12
CA ALA A 793 26.54 14.07 -11.72
C ALA A 793 26.87 12.85 -12.58
N SER A 794 28.16 12.68 -12.87
CA SER A 794 28.67 11.46 -13.47
C SER A 794 30.10 11.21 -13.03
N TRP A 795 30.48 9.95 -12.94
CA TRP A 795 31.86 9.56 -12.74
C TRP A 795 32.17 8.29 -13.54
N SER A 796 33.43 8.13 -13.94
CA SER A 796 33.93 6.94 -14.63
C SER A 796 35.41 6.69 -14.33
N THR A 797 35.83 5.44 -14.47
CA THR A 797 37.24 5.04 -14.35
C THR A 797 37.76 4.69 -15.74
N GLU A 798 38.45 5.63 -16.38
CA GLU A 798 39.05 5.47 -17.71
C GLU A 798 40.54 5.12 -17.59
N SER A 799 40.97 3.96 -18.12
CA SER A 799 42.38 3.52 -18.05
C SER A 799 42.98 3.56 -16.62
N GLY A 800 42.16 3.27 -15.61
CA GLY A 800 42.56 3.30 -14.19
C GLY A 800 42.57 4.69 -13.55
N LYS A 801 42.11 5.73 -14.25
CA LYS A 801 42.00 7.10 -13.74
C LYS A 801 40.55 7.52 -13.57
N LEU A 802 40.23 8.09 -12.42
CA LEU A 802 38.90 8.61 -12.12
C LEU A 802 38.64 9.95 -12.81
N VAL A 803 37.53 10.05 -13.51
CA VAL A 803 36.95 11.28 -14.05
C VAL A 803 35.60 11.50 -13.41
N MET A 804 35.36 12.68 -12.84
CA MET A 804 34.09 13.09 -12.24
C MET A 804 33.63 14.39 -12.88
N GLU A 805 32.35 14.49 -13.18
CA GLU A 805 31.70 15.69 -13.69
C GLU A 805 30.44 15.98 -12.88
N VAL A 806 30.26 17.25 -12.51
CA VAL A 806 29.04 17.72 -11.86
C VAL A 806 28.63 19.06 -12.44
N GLU A 807 27.34 19.21 -12.69
CA GLU A 807 26.70 20.45 -13.11
C GLU A 807 25.54 20.73 -12.15
N ALA A 808 25.65 21.80 -11.38
CA ALA A 808 24.65 22.18 -10.38
C ALA A 808 24.13 23.61 -10.61
N PRO A 809 22.94 23.97 -10.09
CA PRO A 809 22.40 25.32 -10.25
C PRO A 809 23.30 26.39 -9.63
N ALA A 810 23.35 27.56 -10.28
CA ALA A 810 24.08 28.72 -9.76
C ALA A 810 23.57 29.12 -8.37
N GLY A 811 24.48 29.48 -7.46
CA GLY A 811 24.15 29.83 -6.07
C GLY A 811 24.20 28.66 -5.09
N THR A 812 24.32 27.42 -5.57
CA THR A 812 24.58 26.24 -4.71
C THR A 812 26.07 26.03 -4.46
N THR A 813 26.42 25.30 -3.40
CA THR A 813 27.82 24.90 -3.10
C THR A 813 27.93 23.40 -2.88
N GLY A 814 28.92 22.78 -3.52
CA GLY A 814 29.16 21.35 -3.44
C GLY A 814 30.47 20.98 -2.75
N VAL A 815 30.51 19.83 -2.09
CA VAL A 815 31.75 19.15 -1.69
C VAL A 815 31.92 17.88 -2.53
N VAL A 816 33.00 17.79 -3.30
CA VAL A 816 33.33 16.60 -4.10
C VAL A 816 34.40 15.78 -3.41
N ILE A 817 34.15 14.48 -3.26
CA ILE A 817 35.07 13.53 -2.60
C ILE A 817 35.31 12.36 -3.58
N PRO A 818 36.48 12.29 -4.22
CA PRO A 818 36.83 11.16 -5.08
C PRO A 818 36.95 9.87 -4.27
N HIS A 819 36.46 8.75 -4.82
CA HIS A 819 36.56 7.43 -4.17
C HIS A 819 37.95 6.78 -4.34
N LEU A 820 38.77 7.29 -5.26
CA LEU A 820 40.17 6.87 -5.43
C LEU A 820 41.12 7.89 -4.79
N ALA A 821 42.16 7.41 -4.11
CA ALA A 821 43.24 8.28 -3.66
C ALA A 821 44.12 8.72 -4.84
N GLY A 822 44.60 9.96 -4.84
CA GLY A 822 45.50 10.46 -5.88
C GLY A 822 45.61 11.97 -5.92
N THR A 823 46.33 12.46 -6.92
CA THR A 823 46.35 13.88 -7.32
C THR A 823 45.34 14.11 -8.43
N TYR A 824 44.67 15.27 -8.38
CA TYR A 824 43.57 15.61 -9.26
C TYR A 824 43.75 16.98 -9.89
N GLN A 825 43.31 17.10 -11.15
CA GLN A 825 42.99 18.35 -11.79
C GLN A 825 41.53 18.70 -11.51
N VAL A 826 41.27 19.85 -10.87
CA VAL A 826 39.93 20.38 -10.58
C VAL A 826 39.73 21.66 -11.40
N GLY A 827 38.95 21.58 -12.48
CA GLY A 827 38.90 22.63 -13.49
C GLY A 827 40.31 22.89 -14.06
N ASP A 828 40.82 24.11 -13.89
CA ASP A 828 42.17 24.49 -14.37
C ASP A 828 43.29 24.26 -13.34
N LYS A 829 42.95 23.84 -12.10
CA LYS A 829 43.92 23.68 -10.99
C LYS A 829 44.41 22.24 -10.89
N LYS A 830 45.71 22.03 -11.08
CA LYS A 830 46.38 20.72 -11.02
C LYS A 830 46.94 20.39 -9.63
N GLY A 831 47.30 19.13 -9.39
CA GLY A 831 47.97 18.64 -8.18
C GLY A 831 47.13 18.72 -6.91
N GLN A 832 45.80 18.76 -7.02
CA GLN A 832 44.90 18.84 -5.87
C GLN A 832 44.75 17.48 -5.19
N THR A 833 44.55 17.45 -3.88
CA THR A 833 44.38 16.20 -3.09
C THR A 833 43.25 16.37 -2.07
N GLY A 834 42.57 15.28 -1.72
CA GLY A 834 41.52 15.30 -0.70
C GLY A 834 40.16 15.70 -1.27
N HIS A 835 39.42 16.57 -0.57
CA HIS A 835 38.05 16.96 -0.91
C HIS A 835 38.03 18.36 -1.54
N PHE A 836 37.09 18.60 -2.46
CA PHE A 836 37.03 19.84 -3.25
C PHE A 836 35.73 20.60 -2.99
N VAL A 837 35.83 21.85 -2.58
CA VAL A 837 34.66 22.75 -2.51
C VAL A 837 34.46 23.40 -3.88
N VAL A 838 33.28 23.19 -4.46
CA VAL A 838 32.89 23.69 -5.78
C VAL A 838 31.66 24.58 -5.67
N GLN A 839 31.55 25.57 -6.56
CA GLN A 839 30.35 26.40 -6.69
C GLN A 839 29.45 25.82 -7.78
N GLY A 840 28.17 26.17 -7.73
CA GLY A 840 27.21 25.89 -8.80
C GLY A 840 27.74 26.29 -10.19
N GLY A 841 27.39 25.49 -11.19
CA GLY A 841 27.99 25.48 -12.52
C GLY A 841 28.60 24.11 -12.84
N LYS A 842 29.21 24.02 -14.03
CA LYS A 842 29.87 22.79 -14.50
C LYS A 842 31.31 22.70 -13.99
N VAL A 843 31.65 21.60 -13.33
CA VAL A 843 33.00 21.29 -12.85
C VAL A 843 33.40 19.90 -13.28
N VAL A 844 34.63 19.76 -13.78
CA VAL A 844 35.25 18.49 -14.15
C VAL A 844 36.48 18.26 -13.29
N ILE A 845 36.58 17.06 -12.73
CA ILE A 845 37.67 16.61 -11.86
C ILE A 845 38.29 15.37 -12.51
N LYS A 846 39.60 15.38 -12.73
CA LYS A 846 40.32 14.29 -13.40
C LYS A 846 41.52 13.87 -12.57
N GLN A 847 41.66 12.58 -12.31
CA GLN A 847 42.86 12.03 -11.69
C GLN A 847 44.04 12.17 -12.65
N GLU A 848 45.20 12.58 -12.13
CA GLU A 848 46.39 12.93 -12.93
C GLU A 848 47.22 11.75 -13.44
#